data_AF-A0A5N6XPG1-F1
#
_entry.id   AF-A0A5N6XPG1-F1
#
_cell.length_a   1.000
_cell.length_b   1.000
_cell.length_c   1.000
_cell.angle_alpha   90.00
_cell.angle_beta   90.00
_cell.angle_gamma   90.00
#
_symmetry.space_group_name_H-M   'P 1'
#
loop_
_entity.id
_entity.type
_entity.pdbx_description
1 polymer ?
#
loop_
_entity_poly.entity_id
_entity_poly.type
_entity_poly.pdbx_seq_one_letter_code
_entity_poly.pdbx_strand_id
1 'polypeptide(L)'
;MLRQAVRGARWYQHVALRTPSAPSLPLQRTFSVVAPRSFQYGGPNDKVRFYEQDTRESKKRKQVNPEAEDNADREEVEGELARLEKELQDLKEGPYGPNSQFIKELPEKERAIALEALRKYEAEHGKDEPEIGLEQVFDNELDEMLKEEFEGLAKEEENWHSTGQGNSPKKPVRRPYEVAVTTPEHHSYIEKFNQCLARIASNGSNERLGAELWRWYRRCKQMIPEFLESIPEEALTLLWHAQAGDYTRSSRTSHIQILAEDAISVGKSLSTPHLLSYIESLRKTGKTKEALDHWEAHQTGLSQNKQDLEAYWKLGVRLFAAENDPQRAQDIALAFLANDKSREPRILLPVITAWGRQPGKEAEVKAWALYLQLKSFLENTLTMDDYDNISIGLLKAGRPNLAIAVFKDMMVTGQDPANDSTSLYKAAVGLVGHLQASSISEQDVNKVSLSTLTVLPRRFQNRFFYASWMKKLIGMGEVDSAALVIELMYERGVKPDSKHLNGLIAAWLRDGNPDAREKAERLGWSMVQQRIDSIWARTNSTGSSPKLTVSPDPDSPRIPKWMQREIPSANIETFSILLLHYTRRSDDGMIKYLVKCLSDAQIKPNSYFMNHILYAELRKQDIGSLWDKFRTMSASIQPDLETFACLWDCGKLQYDRGRTTFVADFPSARSLYAEMMQWYSRLPPRGRAAAQEEFSKELYNQIIRCFCLSKDLSGTLIALYSLRSTFGFSPDDVTARLIILQVARMAGVSPDTPKRRLRRLSTTPKSKENISHVNRLVEILSERKVSALQARGLTLETLEPQEREQYQLDIMTDLLRIIMGRAATESSRVEDQIASAAEEMNVLGVNLESSLEDNDLLL
;
A
#
# COMPACT_ATOMS: atom_id res chain seq x y z
N MET A 1 -14.13 3.82 24.48
CA MET A 1 -13.21 2.99 23.66
C MET A 1 -13.84 2.44 22.36
N LEU A 2 -15.15 2.59 22.10
CA LEU A 2 -15.75 2.29 20.78
C LEU A 2 -15.63 3.44 19.77
N ARG A 3 -15.41 4.69 20.21
CA ARG A 3 -15.44 5.88 19.34
C ARG A 3 -14.16 6.23 18.58
N GLN A 4 -13.11 5.44 18.68
CA GLN A 4 -11.88 5.65 17.88
C GLN A 4 -11.32 4.37 17.24
N ALA A 5 -11.94 3.21 17.48
CA ALA A 5 -11.68 2.00 16.68
C ALA A 5 -12.39 2.07 15.30
N VAL A 6 -13.42 2.93 15.18
CA VAL A 6 -14.22 3.10 13.95
C VAL A 6 -13.57 4.06 12.94
N ARG A 7 -12.63 4.92 13.36
CA ARG A 7 -11.94 5.86 12.44
C ARG A 7 -10.64 5.32 11.83
N GLY A 8 -10.24 4.09 12.15
CA GLY A 8 -9.05 3.43 11.58
C GLY A 8 -9.36 2.29 10.60
N ALA A 9 -10.63 2.04 10.32
CA ALA A 9 -11.10 0.97 9.43
C ALA A 9 -11.82 1.50 8.18
N ARG A 10 -11.57 2.76 7.80
CA ARG A 10 -11.91 3.27 6.48
C ARG A 10 -10.69 3.10 5.57
N TRP A 11 -10.93 2.56 4.38
CA TRP A 11 -10.03 2.38 3.25
C TRP A 11 -9.15 1.13 3.24
N TYR A 12 -9.77 -0.01 2.89
CA TYR A 12 -9.11 -1.03 2.08
C TYR A 12 -8.91 -0.47 0.67
N GLN A 13 -7.87 0.34 0.49
CA GLN A 13 -7.25 0.49 -0.82
C GLN A 13 -6.43 -0.77 -1.09
N HIS A 14 -6.63 -1.35 -2.27
CA HIS A 14 -5.67 -2.28 -2.84
C HIS A 14 -4.31 -1.59 -2.96
N VAL A 15 -3.44 -1.76 -1.96
CA VAL A 15 -2.01 -1.45 -2.06
C VAL A 15 -1.24 -2.68 -1.62
N ALA A 16 -0.74 -3.40 -2.61
CA ALA A 16 0.33 -4.36 -2.43
C ALA A 16 1.61 -3.60 -2.04
N LEU A 17 1.88 -3.48 -0.74
CA LEU A 17 3.22 -3.13 -0.26
C LEU A 17 4.02 -4.42 -0.13
N ARG A 18 4.95 -4.59 -1.07
CA ARG A 18 6.03 -5.59 -1.05
C ARG A 18 6.93 -5.32 0.17
N THR A 19 7.16 -6.33 0.99
CA THR A 19 8.39 -6.43 1.80
C THR A 19 9.24 -7.60 1.30
N PRO A 20 10.58 -7.50 1.29
CA PRO A 20 11.45 -8.41 0.57
C PRO A 20 12.20 -9.36 1.50
N SER A 21 11.97 -10.67 1.39
CA SER A 21 13.00 -11.70 1.69
C SER A 21 12.51 -13.13 1.42
N ALA A 22 13.29 -13.84 0.61
CA ALA A 22 13.36 -15.29 0.33
C ALA A 22 12.41 -15.89 -0.74
N PRO A 23 12.91 -16.86 -1.54
CA PRO A 23 12.53 -17.01 -2.94
C PRO A 23 11.40 -18.01 -3.11
N SER A 24 10.26 -17.55 -3.62
CA SER A 24 9.20 -18.43 -4.12
C SER A 24 9.00 -18.16 -5.61
N LEU A 25 8.86 -19.28 -6.33
CA LEU A 25 8.69 -19.43 -7.77
C LEU A 25 7.65 -18.45 -8.36
N PRO A 26 7.82 -18.00 -9.61
CA PRO A 26 7.07 -16.87 -10.14
C PRO A 26 5.59 -17.20 -10.34
N LEU A 27 4.73 -16.66 -9.48
CA LEU A 27 3.31 -16.48 -9.74
C LEU A 27 3.11 -15.25 -10.63
N GLN A 28 2.63 -15.50 -11.84
CA GLN A 28 2.36 -14.52 -12.88
C GLN A 28 1.39 -13.43 -12.40
N ARG A 29 1.82 -12.17 -12.54
CA ARG A 29 0.92 -11.02 -12.56
C ARG A 29 0.10 -11.05 -13.85
N THR A 30 -1.20 -10.79 -13.70
CA THR A 30 -2.15 -10.54 -14.78
C THR A 30 -1.99 -9.11 -15.31
N PHE A 31 -2.26 -8.96 -16.61
CA PHE A 31 -1.93 -7.82 -17.49
C PHE A 31 -0.52 -7.85 -18.10
N SER A 32 -0.27 -8.86 -18.93
CA SER A 32 0.49 -8.65 -20.16
C SER A 32 -0.51 -8.55 -21.31
N VAL A 33 -0.25 -7.68 -22.28
CA VAL A 33 -0.74 -7.87 -23.64
C VAL A 33 -0.29 -9.28 -24.04
N VAL A 34 -1.24 -10.15 -24.37
CA VAL A 34 -0.90 -11.48 -24.85
C VAL A 34 -0.43 -11.28 -26.28
N ALA A 35 0.89 -11.15 -26.47
CA ALA A 35 1.48 -11.61 -27.71
C ALA A 35 1.02 -13.08 -27.87
N PRO A 36 0.42 -13.46 -29.01
CA PRO A 36 -0.05 -14.82 -29.19
C PRO A 36 1.16 -15.74 -29.05
N ARG A 37 1.17 -16.55 -27.99
CA ARG A 37 2.16 -17.60 -27.81
C ARG A 37 1.90 -18.61 -28.90
N SER A 38 2.70 -18.58 -29.96
CA SER A 38 2.81 -19.72 -30.88
C SER A 38 3.33 -20.91 -30.06
N PHE A 39 2.44 -21.81 -29.67
CA PHE A 39 2.86 -23.07 -29.08
C PHE A 39 3.36 -23.96 -30.22
N GLN A 40 4.67 -23.96 -30.47
CA GLN A 40 5.28 -24.95 -31.35
C GLN A 40 5.10 -26.34 -30.73
N TYR A 41 4.07 -27.05 -31.20
CA TYR A 41 3.89 -28.47 -30.90
C TYR A 41 4.78 -29.28 -31.84
N GLY A 42 5.92 -29.73 -31.31
CA GLY A 42 6.85 -30.63 -32.00
C GLY A 42 8.03 -29.93 -32.68
N GLY A 43 9.05 -30.72 -33.02
CA GLY A 43 10.21 -30.22 -33.77
C GLY A 43 9.84 -29.86 -35.21
N PRO A 44 10.74 -29.22 -35.99
CA PRO A 44 10.47 -28.70 -37.32
C PRO A 44 9.96 -29.72 -38.37
N ASN A 45 9.85 -31.00 -38.05
CA ASN A 45 9.33 -32.07 -38.91
C ASN A 45 8.18 -32.90 -38.29
N ASP A 46 7.65 -32.55 -37.12
CA ASP A 46 6.57 -33.31 -36.48
C ASP A 46 5.19 -32.86 -36.98
N LYS A 47 4.47 -33.77 -37.65
CA LYS A 47 3.08 -33.53 -38.10
C LYS A 47 2.09 -33.87 -36.98
N VAL A 48 1.86 -32.93 -36.07
CA VAL A 48 0.84 -33.08 -35.02
C VAL A 48 -0.55 -32.78 -35.60
N ARG A 49 -1.53 -33.66 -35.34
CA ARG A 49 -2.94 -33.48 -35.74
C ARG A 49 -3.81 -33.39 -34.49
N PHE A 50 -4.65 -32.36 -34.41
CA PHE A 50 -5.53 -32.13 -33.26
C PHE A 50 -6.95 -32.61 -33.55
N TYR A 51 -7.59 -33.16 -32.50
CA TYR A 51 -8.96 -33.67 -32.55
C TYR A 51 -9.74 -33.19 -31.33
N GLU A 52 -10.98 -32.76 -31.53
CA GLU A 52 -11.94 -32.36 -30.50
C GLU A 52 -12.95 -33.50 -30.24
N GLN A 53 -13.31 -33.69 -28.97
CA GLN A 53 -14.21 -34.75 -28.51
C GLN A 53 -15.17 -34.18 -27.45
N ASP A 54 -16.48 -34.31 -27.67
CA ASP A 54 -17.53 -33.65 -26.87
C ASP A 54 -17.54 -34.05 -25.38
N THR A 55 -17.20 -35.31 -25.08
CA THR A 55 -17.09 -35.85 -23.72
C THR A 55 -15.98 -36.89 -23.64
N ARG A 56 -15.39 -37.11 -22.47
CA ARG A 56 -14.23 -38.02 -22.25
C ARG A 56 -14.48 -39.47 -22.70
N GLU A 57 -15.75 -39.88 -22.82
CA GLU A 57 -16.18 -41.24 -23.21
C GLU A 57 -16.75 -41.35 -24.64
N SER A 58 -16.92 -40.23 -25.37
CA SER A 58 -17.46 -40.25 -26.73
C SER A 58 -16.49 -40.86 -27.76
N LYS A 59 -16.99 -41.70 -28.67
CA LYS A 59 -16.19 -42.26 -29.78
C LYS A 59 -16.12 -41.36 -31.01
N LYS A 60 -16.87 -40.25 -31.05
CA LYS A 60 -16.84 -39.30 -32.17
C LYS A 60 -15.73 -38.28 -31.93
N ARG A 61 -14.75 -38.25 -32.82
CA ARG A 61 -13.63 -37.29 -32.82
C ARG A 61 -13.68 -36.44 -34.09
N LYS A 62 -13.71 -35.13 -33.95
CA LYS A 62 -13.68 -34.16 -35.06
C LYS A 62 -12.26 -33.62 -35.18
N GLN A 63 -11.66 -33.65 -36.35
CA GLN A 63 -10.35 -33.02 -36.55
C GLN A 63 -10.51 -31.50 -36.50
N VAL A 64 -9.68 -30.84 -35.70
CA VAL A 64 -9.70 -29.38 -35.53
C VAL A 64 -8.29 -28.86 -35.79
N ASN A 65 -8.18 -27.74 -36.50
CA ASN A 65 -6.91 -27.03 -36.62
C ASN A 65 -6.97 -25.82 -35.66
N PRO A 66 -6.28 -25.86 -34.50
CA PRO A 66 -6.36 -24.81 -33.50
C PRO A 66 -5.77 -23.47 -33.97
N GLU A 67 -4.96 -23.46 -35.02
CA GLU A 67 -4.32 -22.25 -35.58
C GLU A 67 -5.03 -21.73 -36.84
N ALA A 68 -6.17 -22.31 -37.25
CA ALA A 68 -6.87 -21.89 -38.46
C ALA A 68 -7.45 -20.46 -38.35
N GLU A 69 -7.90 -20.07 -37.16
CA GLU A 69 -8.45 -18.73 -36.90
C GLU A 69 -7.33 -17.69 -36.90
N ASP A 70 -6.21 -17.97 -36.21
CA ASP A 70 -5.03 -17.09 -36.17
C ASP A 70 -4.39 -16.88 -37.55
N ASN A 71 -4.40 -17.90 -38.42
CA ASN A 71 -3.89 -17.78 -39.78
C ASN A 71 -4.83 -16.97 -40.69
N ALA A 72 -6.15 -17.11 -40.52
CA ALA A 72 -7.12 -16.29 -41.25
C ALA A 72 -7.01 -14.81 -40.85
N ASP A 73 -6.84 -14.53 -39.56
CA ASP A 73 -6.61 -13.17 -39.05
C ASP A 73 -5.30 -12.57 -39.61
N ARG A 74 -4.24 -13.38 -39.76
CA ARG A 74 -2.98 -12.93 -40.39
C ARG A 74 -3.14 -12.60 -41.87
N GLU A 75 -3.82 -13.46 -42.63
CA GLU A 75 -4.08 -13.24 -44.06
C GLU A 75 -4.94 -11.98 -44.29
N GLU A 76 -5.90 -11.71 -43.40
CA GLU A 76 -6.71 -10.49 -43.45
C GLU A 76 -5.85 -9.24 -43.18
N VAL A 77 -4.99 -9.27 -42.16
CA VAL A 77 -4.10 -8.16 -41.83
C VAL A 77 -3.05 -7.91 -42.93
N GLU A 78 -2.47 -8.97 -43.49
CA GLU A 78 -1.55 -8.86 -44.64
C GLU A 78 -2.26 -8.29 -45.87
N GLY A 79 -3.52 -8.66 -46.09
CA GLY A 79 -4.36 -8.09 -47.13
C GLY A 79 -4.63 -6.59 -46.93
N GLU A 80 -4.95 -6.16 -45.71
CA GLU A 80 -5.14 -4.74 -45.40
C GLU A 80 -3.84 -3.94 -45.50
N LEU A 81 -2.72 -4.49 -45.05
CA LEU A 81 -1.40 -3.87 -45.20
C LEU A 81 -1.04 -3.66 -46.67
N ALA A 82 -1.22 -4.67 -47.52
CA ALA A 82 -0.96 -4.55 -48.94
C ALA A 82 -1.88 -3.53 -49.62
N ARG A 83 -3.13 -3.41 -49.17
CA ARG A 83 -4.07 -2.39 -49.66
C ARG A 83 -3.62 -0.99 -49.25
N LEU A 84 -3.27 -0.79 -47.98
CA LEU A 84 -2.82 0.50 -47.46
C LEU A 84 -1.49 0.93 -48.09
N GLU A 85 -0.59 0.00 -48.35
CA GLU A 85 0.68 0.27 -49.03
C GLU A 85 0.44 0.73 -50.48
N LYS A 86 -0.56 0.15 -51.16
CA LYS A 86 -1.00 0.60 -52.48
C LYS A 86 -1.64 2.00 -52.43
N GLU A 87 -2.52 2.27 -51.47
CA GLU A 87 -3.12 3.60 -51.27
C GLU A 87 -2.06 4.66 -50.94
N LEU A 88 -1.02 4.29 -50.16
CA LEU A 88 0.11 5.16 -49.83
C LEU A 88 0.96 5.45 -51.08
N GLN A 89 1.18 4.45 -51.94
CA GLN A 89 1.88 4.64 -53.21
C GLN A 89 1.10 5.59 -54.15
N ASP A 90 -0.22 5.43 -54.23
CA ASP A 90 -1.10 6.32 -55.02
C ASP A 90 -1.08 7.77 -54.48
N LEU A 91 -1.02 7.93 -53.15
CA LEU A 91 -0.92 9.25 -52.49
C LEU A 91 0.45 9.91 -52.69
N LYS A 92 1.55 9.13 -52.69
CA LYS A 92 2.92 9.63 -52.95
C LYS A 92 3.11 10.14 -54.37
N GLU A 93 2.42 9.57 -55.36
CA GLU A 93 2.48 10.07 -56.74
C GLU A 93 1.71 11.38 -56.94
N GLY A 94 0.76 11.70 -56.04
CA GLY A 94 -0.01 12.94 -56.07
C GLY A 94 -1.00 13.04 -57.25
N PRO A 95 -1.93 14.02 -57.23
CA PRO A 95 -2.98 14.16 -58.24
C PRO A 95 -2.45 14.48 -59.64
N TYR A 96 -1.23 15.01 -59.76
CA TYR A 96 -0.60 15.40 -61.03
C TYR A 96 0.63 14.55 -61.39
N GLY A 97 0.84 13.42 -60.71
CA GLY A 97 1.92 12.49 -61.07
C GLY A 97 1.75 11.88 -62.46
N PRO A 98 2.84 11.46 -63.13
CA PRO A 98 2.80 10.94 -64.51
C PRO A 98 1.89 9.72 -64.71
N ASN A 99 1.58 9.00 -63.63
CA ASN A 99 0.69 7.84 -63.61
C ASN A 99 -0.66 8.11 -62.89
N SER A 100 -0.95 9.35 -62.49
CA SER A 100 -2.18 9.69 -61.78
C SER A 100 -3.42 9.43 -62.65
N GLN A 101 -4.56 9.19 -61.99
CA GLN A 101 -5.83 8.99 -62.68
C GLN A 101 -6.21 10.19 -63.57
N PHE A 102 -5.91 11.41 -63.10
CA PHE A 102 -6.15 12.65 -63.84
C PHE A 102 -5.36 12.72 -65.16
N ILE A 103 -4.07 12.36 -65.17
CA ILE A 103 -3.25 12.37 -66.40
C ILE A 103 -3.66 11.27 -67.39
N LYS A 104 -4.20 10.15 -66.89
CA LYS A 104 -4.71 9.04 -67.71
C LYS A 104 -6.03 9.38 -68.40
N GLU A 105 -6.84 10.27 -67.82
CA GLU A 105 -8.13 10.70 -68.37
C GLU A 105 -8.02 11.82 -69.43
N LEU A 106 -6.84 12.45 -69.57
CA LEU A 106 -6.62 13.52 -70.56
C LEU A 106 -6.50 13.00 -72.00
N PRO A 107 -7.02 13.74 -73.01
CA PRO A 107 -6.80 13.45 -74.43
C PRO A 107 -5.31 13.39 -74.79
N GLU A 108 -4.91 12.53 -75.73
CA GLU A 108 -3.50 12.23 -76.04
C GLU A 108 -2.63 13.48 -76.30
N LYS A 109 -3.20 14.51 -76.95
CA LYS A 109 -2.50 15.78 -77.23
C LYS A 109 -2.28 16.62 -75.98
N GLU A 110 -3.26 16.64 -75.07
CA GLU A 110 -3.20 17.40 -73.81
C GLU A 110 -2.35 16.68 -72.77
N ARG A 111 -2.40 15.35 -72.76
CA ARG A 111 -1.53 14.49 -71.96
C ARG A 111 -0.05 14.68 -72.31
N ALA A 112 0.28 14.80 -73.61
CA ALA A 112 1.65 15.07 -74.05
C ALA A 112 2.15 16.43 -73.56
N ILE A 113 1.30 17.47 -73.62
CA ILE A 113 1.62 18.82 -73.13
C ILE A 113 1.78 18.81 -71.60
N ALA A 114 0.90 18.13 -70.87
CA ALA A 114 0.96 18.02 -69.41
C ALA A 114 2.22 17.27 -68.93
N LEU A 115 2.59 16.17 -69.61
CA LEU A 115 3.81 15.42 -69.30
C LEU A 115 5.09 16.21 -69.66
N GLU A 116 5.07 17.02 -70.71
CA GLU A 116 6.19 17.89 -71.06
C GLU A 116 6.33 19.07 -70.08
N ALA A 117 5.20 19.62 -69.61
CA ALA A 117 5.17 20.64 -68.56
C ALA A 117 5.70 20.11 -67.23
N LEU A 118 5.32 18.88 -66.84
CA LEU A 118 5.86 18.21 -65.65
C LEU A 118 7.36 17.93 -65.78
N ARG A 119 7.84 17.50 -66.95
CA ARG A 119 9.28 17.33 -67.20
C ARG A 119 10.06 18.64 -67.09
N LYS A 120 9.50 19.74 -67.59
CA LYS A 120 10.14 21.07 -67.46
C LYS A 120 10.12 21.54 -66.01
N TYR A 121 9.03 21.32 -65.29
CA TYR A 121 8.90 21.65 -63.88
C TYR A 121 9.89 20.86 -63.01
N GLU A 122 10.01 19.55 -63.19
CA GLU A 122 11.01 18.69 -62.51
C GLU A 122 12.46 19.07 -62.85
N ALA A 123 12.72 19.52 -64.09
CA ALA A 123 14.06 19.96 -64.51
C ALA A 123 14.44 21.35 -63.95
N GLU A 124 13.46 22.24 -63.75
CA GLU A 124 13.67 23.59 -63.21
C GLU A 124 13.74 23.61 -61.67
N HIS A 125 13.00 22.74 -60.98
CA HIS A 125 12.90 22.75 -59.52
C HIS A 125 13.72 21.67 -58.82
N GLY A 126 14.32 20.72 -59.56
CA GLY A 126 15.05 19.59 -58.98
C GLY A 126 14.13 18.66 -58.17
N LYS A 127 14.57 17.44 -57.88
CA LYS A 127 13.87 16.52 -56.97
C LYS A 127 14.07 16.94 -55.50
N ASP A 128 13.84 18.21 -55.20
CA ASP A 128 13.85 18.73 -53.84
C ASP A 128 12.43 19.21 -53.51
N GLU A 129 11.48 18.27 -53.49
CA GLU A 129 10.42 18.39 -52.50
C GLU A 129 11.08 18.10 -51.14
N PRO A 130 10.95 18.98 -50.14
CA PRO A 130 11.24 18.54 -48.79
C PRO A 130 10.27 17.38 -48.53
N GLU A 131 10.79 16.20 -48.21
CA GLU A 131 9.98 15.20 -47.51
C GLU A 131 9.42 15.92 -46.30
N ILE A 132 8.17 16.39 -46.38
CA ILE A 132 7.37 16.73 -45.22
C ILE A 132 7.10 15.37 -44.59
N GLY A 133 8.10 14.89 -43.86
CA GLY A 133 8.00 13.70 -43.04
C GLY A 133 6.80 13.87 -42.13
N LEU A 134 6.11 12.76 -41.88
CA LEU A 134 5.03 12.68 -40.90
C LEU A 134 5.40 13.29 -39.52
N GLU A 135 6.69 13.52 -39.25
CA GLU A 135 7.23 14.23 -38.08
C GLU A 135 6.79 15.70 -37.94
N GLN A 136 6.28 16.38 -38.98
CA GLN A 136 5.83 17.78 -38.88
C GLN A 136 4.33 17.96 -38.59
N VAL A 137 3.54 16.88 -38.55
CA VAL A 137 2.10 16.93 -38.25
C VAL A 137 1.78 16.46 -36.81
N PHE A 138 2.74 15.88 -36.11
CA PHE A 138 2.59 15.48 -34.71
C PHE A 138 3.35 16.44 -33.81
N ASP A 139 2.63 17.20 -32.99
CA ASP A 139 3.22 18.11 -32.02
C ASP A 139 4.13 17.37 -31.02
N ASN A 140 5.26 17.99 -30.66
CA ASN A 140 6.27 17.48 -29.69
C ASN A 140 5.68 17.07 -28.33
N GLU A 141 4.46 17.50 -28.02
CA GLU A 141 3.73 17.17 -26.80
C GLU A 141 3.11 15.76 -26.86
N LEU A 142 2.75 15.27 -28.05
CA LEU A 142 2.28 13.90 -28.26
C LEU A 142 3.45 12.90 -28.25
N ASP A 143 4.62 13.32 -28.74
CA ASP A 143 5.86 12.53 -28.72
C ASP A 143 6.41 12.35 -27.30
N GLU A 144 6.31 13.35 -26.41
CA GLU A 144 6.68 13.14 -25.00
C GLU A 144 5.71 12.18 -24.29
N MET A 145 4.39 12.29 -24.53
CA MET A 145 3.41 11.38 -23.91
C MET A 145 3.52 9.93 -24.43
N LEU A 146 3.75 9.74 -25.73
CA LEU A 146 3.96 8.42 -26.31
C LEU A 146 5.30 7.82 -25.88
N LYS A 147 6.35 8.63 -25.74
CA LYS A 147 7.68 8.19 -25.29
C LYS A 147 7.67 7.79 -23.82
N GLU A 148 6.92 8.48 -22.95
CA GLU A 148 6.73 8.06 -21.56
C GLU A 148 5.93 6.74 -21.44
N GLU A 149 4.89 6.53 -22.26
CA GLU A 149 4.12 5.28 -22.25
C GLU A 149 4.88 4.09 -22.90
N PHE A 150 5.65 4.32 -23.96
CA PHE A 150 6.43 3.27 -24.64
C PHE A 150 7.77 2.94 -23.95
N GLU A 151 8.46 3.90 -23.31
CA GLU A 151 9.68 3.60 -22.52
C GLU A 151 9.41 2.72 -21.28
N GLY A 152 8.16 2.67 -20.84
CA GLY A 152 7.67 1.75 -19.80
C GLY A 152 7.53 0.31 -20.30
N LEU A 153 7.29 0.09 -21.59
CA LEU A 153 7.03 -1.23 -22.19
C LEU A 153 8.24 -1.78 -22.98
N ALA A 154 9.11 -0.93 -23.51
CA ALA A 154 10.27 -1.32 -24.31
C ALA A 154 11.52 -1.74 -23.49
N LYS A 155 11.45 -1.78 -22.15
CA LYS A 155 12.56 -2.25 -21.29
C LYS A 155 12.59 -3.78 -21.04
N GLU A 156 11.63 -4.54 -21.57
CA GLU A 156 11.55 -5.99 -21.34
C GLU A 156 11.85 -6.88 -22.56
N GLU A 157 11.88 -6.37 -23.79
CA GLU A 157 12.26 -7.17 -24.97
C GLU A 157 13.15 -6.35 -25.91
N GLU A 158 14.07 -7.01 -26.60
CA GLU A 158 14.97 -6.46 -27.63
C GLU A 158 16.35 -5.96 -27.18
N ASN A 159 17.11 -6.91 -26.66
CA ASN A 159 18.56 -6.89 -26.67
C ASN A 159 19.06 -7.92 -27.70
N TRP A 160 18.88 -7.67 -29.01
CA TRP A 160 19.48 -8.51 -30.07
C TRP A 160 19.86 -7.69 -31.33
N HIS A 161 21.17 -7.65 -31.58
CA HIS A 161 21.83 -7.48 -32.89
C HIS A 161 21.72 -6.13 -33.64
N SER A 162 22.74 -5.28 -33.55
CA SER A 162 23.87 -5.28 -34.52
C SER A 162 24.70 -3.99 -34.53
N THR A 163 26.01 -4.24 -34.53
CA THR A 163 27.23 -3.45 -34.74
C THR A 163 27.27 -2.41 -35.89
N GLY A 164 27.97 -1.30 -35.60
CA GLY A 164 28.88 -0.55 -36.50
C GLY A 164 28.24 0.39 -37.52
N GLN A 165 28.74 1.57 -37.90
CA GLN A 165 29.90 2.45 -37.65
C GLN A 165 29.32 3.87 -37.96
N GLY A 166 29.67 4.99 -37.34
CA GLY A 166 30.98 5.57 -37.12
C GLY A 166 30.83 7.08 -37.32
N ASN A 167 31.42 7.91 -36.44
CA ASN A 167 31.96 9.22 -36.81
C ASN A 167 32.87 9.76 -35.70
N SER A 168 34.17 9.66 -35.98
CA SER A 168 35.34 10.47 -35.57
C SER A 168 35.57 10.90 -34.11
N PRO A 169 36.80 10.75 -33.59
CA PRO A 169 37.12 10.98 -32.18
C PRO A 169 37.42 12.46 -31.88
N LYS A 170 36.66 13.07 -30.97
CA LYS A 170 37.18 14.19 -30.16
C LYS A 170 37.77 13.58 -28.90
N LYS A 171 39.10 13.64 -28.74
CA LYS A 171 39.79 13.24 -27.49
C LYS A 171 39.14 13.97 -26.32
N PRO A 172 38.45 13.29 -25.37
CA PRO A 172 37.94 13.97 -24.20
C PRO A 172 39.10 14.31 -23.28
N VAL A 173 39.08 15.56 -22.78
CA VAL A 173 39.90 16.00 -21.66
C VAL A 173 39.55 15.10 -20.48
N ARG A 174 40.57 14.41 -19.94
CA ARG A 174 40.45 13.45 -18.84
C ARG A 174 39.82 14.12 -17.63
N ARG A 175 38.80 13.50 -17.06
CA ARG A 175 38.18 13.98 -15.82
C ARG A 175 38.92 13.37 -14.62
N PRO A 176 39.05 14.09 -13.50
CA PRO A 176 39.90 13.70 -12.37
C PRO A 176 39.47 12.39 -11.67
N TYR A 177 38.25 11.91 -11.90
CA TYR A 177 37.70 10.66 -11.38
C TYR A 177 37.87 9.44 -12.31
N GLU A 178 38.50 9.57 -13.48
CA GLU A 178 38.65 8.45 -14.44
C GLU A 178 39.84 7.53 -14.08
N VAL A 179 39.61 6.21 -14.03
CA VAL A 179 40.67 5.23 -13.79
C VAL A 179 41.48 5.04 -15.08
N ALA A 180 42.79 5.26 -15.02
CA ALA A 180 43.72 5.03 -16.12
C ALA A 180 44.34 3.63 -15.99
N VAL A 181 44.39 2.86 -17.08
CA VAL A 181 45.00 1.52 -17.06
C VAL A 181 46.06 1.35 -18.14
N THR A 182 47.12 0.67 -17.72
CA THR A 182 48.39 0.35 -18.38
C THR A 182 48.33 -0.92 -19.25
N THR A 183 47.27 -1.73 -19.18
CA THR A 183 47.13 -3.00 -19.91
C THR A 183 45.91 -3.03 -20.85
N PRO A 184 46.07 -3.45 -22.13
CA PRO A 184 45.02 -3.34 -23.17
C PRO A 184 43.91 -4.39 -23.07
N GLU A 185 44.13 -5.53 -22.41
CA GLU A 185 43.22 -6.69 -22.44
C GLU A 185 41.94 -6.51 -21.61
N HIS A 186 41.91 -5.53 -20.70
CA HIS A 186 40.77 -5.31 -19.79
C HIS A 186 40.09 -3.94 -19.98
N HIS A 187 40.43 -3.22 -21.06
CA HIS A 187 39.96 -1.86 -21.34
C HIS A 187 38.44 -1.72 -21.32
N SER A 188 37.72 -2.71 -21.87
CA SER A 188 36.25 -2.67 -21.98
C SER A 188 35.51 -2.68 -20.63
N TYR A 189 36.11 -3.23 -19.57
CA TYR A 189 35.53 -3.24 -18.22
C TYR A 189 35.71 -1.87 -17.53
N ILE A 190 36.89 -1.27 -17.70
CA ILE A 190 37.24 0.04 -17.13
C ILE A 190 36.47 1.15 -17.86
N GLU A 191 36.31 1.06 -19.17
CA GLU A 191 35.47 2.01 -19.93
C GLU A 191 34.03 1.99 -19.43
N LYS A 192 33.44 0.81 -19.21
CA LYS A 192 32.08 0.70 -18.64
C LYS A 192 32.01 1.24 -17.21
N PHE A 193 33.05 1.01 -16.40
CA PHE A 193 33.15 1.57 -15.05
C PHE A 193 33.23 3.10 -15.07
N ASN A 194 34.09 3.68 -15.89
CA ASN A 194 34.25 5.14 -16.06
C ASN A 194 32.99 5.80 -16.65
N GLN A 195 32.30 5.13 -17.58
CA GLN A 195 31.00 5.59 -18.10
C GLN A 195 29.93 5.61 -17.00
N CYS A 196 29.87 4.60 -16.14
CA CYS A 196 28.96 4.59 -14.99
C CYS A 196 29.30 5.71 -13.99
N LEU A 197 30.58 5.94 -13.69
CA LEU A 197 31.03 7.05 -12.84
C LEU A 197 30.63 8.41 -13.43
N ALA A 198 30.81 8.61 -14.74
CA ALA A 198 30.43 9.85 -15.42
C ALA A 198 28.91 10.11 -15.35
N ARG A 199 28.09 9.06 -15.49
CA ARG A 199 26.62 9.16 -15.36
C ARG A 199 26.16 9.50 -13.95
N ILE A 200 26.83 8.95 -12.93
CA ILE A 200 26.52 9.25 -11.53
C ILE A 200 26.94 10.67 -11.17
N ALA A 201 28.08 11.13 -11.69
CA ALA A 201 28.54 12.51 -11.51
C ALA A 201 27.62 13.54 -12.18
N SER A 202 26.91 13.19 -13.27
CA SER A 202 26.01 14.11 -13.97
C SER A 202 24.57 14.11 -13.46
N ASN A 203 24.02 12.95 -13.06
CA ASN A 203 22.58 12.79 -12.81
C ASN A 203 22.21 12.61 -11.32
N GLY A 204 23.18 12.71 -10.41
CA GLY A 204 22.98 12.38 -8.99
C GLY A 204 22.83 10.87 -8.74
N SER A 205 22.85 10.47 -7.47
CA SER A 205 22.81 9.06 -7.07
C SER A 205 21.44 8.41 -7.35
N ASN A 206 21.36 7.56 -8.39
CA ASN A 206 20.15 6.82 -8.76
C ASN A 206 20.30 5.31 -8.44
N GLU A 207 19.22 4.65 -8.02
CA GLU A 207 19.18 3.26 -7.51
C GLU A 207 19.79 2.23 -8.44
N ARG A 208 19.42 2.32 -9.71
CA ARG A 208 19.88 1.39 -10.74
C ARG A 208 21.35 1.59 -11.08
N LEU A 209 21.80 2.84 -11.10
CA LEU A 209 23.19 3.20 -11.41
C LEU A 209 24.15 2.77 -10.29
N GLY A 210 23.74 2.85 -9.02
CA GLY A 210 24.54 2.38 -7.88
C GLY A 210 24.80 0.87 -7.91
N ALA A 211 23.78 0.07 -8.25
CA ALA A 211 23.93 -1.38 -8.37
C ALA A 211 24.78 -1.80 -9.59
N GLU A 212 24.65 -1.08 -10.71
CA GLU A 212 25.49 -1.28 -11.90
C GLU A 212 26.94 -0.92 -11.65
N LEU A 213 27.20 0.21 -11.00
CA LEU A 213 28.56 0.64 -10.62
C LEU A 213 29.22 -0.41 -9.71
N TRP A 214 28.50 -0.94 -8.72
CA TRP A 214 29.00 -2.01 -7.84
C TRP A 214 29.34 -3.30 -8.60
N ARG A 215 28.51 -3.67 -9.58
CA ARG A 215 28.76 -4.83 -10.44
C ARG A 215 30.05 -4.67 -11.24
N TRP A 216 30.28 -3.49 -11.83
CA TRP A 216 31.50 -3.22 -12.59
C TRP A 216 32.72 -3.10 -11.69
N TYR A 217 32.60 -2.51 -10.50
CA TYR A 217 33.66 -2.50 -9.50
C TYR A 217 34.13 -3.92 -9.15
N ARG A 218 33.22 -4.84 -8.83
CA ARG A 218 33.56 -6.24 -8.53
C ARG A 218 34.23 -6.95 -9.72
N ARG A 219 33.76 -6.71 -10.94
CA ARG A 219 34.35 -7.28 -12.16
C ARG A 219 35.75 -6.73 -12.42
N CYS A 220 35.97 -5.43 -12.24
CA CYS A 220 37.29 -4.84 -12.38
C CYS A 220 38.26 -5.38 -11.33
N LYS A 221 37.83 -5.51 -10.07
CA LYS A 221 38.61 -6.13 -8.99
C LYS A 221 39.00 -7.60 -9.29
N GLN A 222 38.12 -8.38 -9.91
CA GLN A 222 38.38 -9.79 -10.21
C GLN A 222 39.28 -9.98 -11.43
N MET A 223 39.15 -9.12 -12.44
CA MET A 223 39.81 -9.30 -13.73
C MET A 223 41.14 -8.53 -13.83
N ILE A 224 41.34 -7.47 -13.02
CA ILE A 224 42.51 -6.60 -13.11
C ILE A 224 43.23 -6.60 -11.75
N PRO A 225 44.42 -7.22 -11.64
CA PRO A 225 45.18 -7.29 -10.38
C PRO A 225 45.57 -5.92 -9.82
N GLU A 226 45.95 -4.96 -10.67
CA GLU A 226 46.42 -3.62 -10.28
C GLU A 226 45.28 -2.58 -10.16
N PHE A 227 44.01 -3.00 -10.27
CA PHE A 227 42.89 -2.07 -10.32
C PHE A 227 42.78 -1.21 -9.07
N LEU A 228 42.95 -1.80 -7.88
CA LEU A 228 42.81 -1.08 -6.61
C LEU A 228 43.86 0.04 -6.44
N GLU A 229 45.06 -0.16 -6.98
CA GLU A 229 46.12 0.86 -7.02
C GLU A 229 45.75 2.01 -7.97
N SER A 230 45.19 1.68 -9.14
CA SER A 230 44.86 2.65 -10.21
C SER A 230 43.66 3.57 -9.95
N ILE A 231 42.81 3.29 -8.94
CA ILE A 231 41.59 4.08 -8.68
C ILE A 231 41.91 5.46 -8.06
N PRO A 232 41.47 6.59 -8.67
CA PRO A 232 41.59 7.91 -8.07
C PRO A 232 40.76 8.07 -6.79
N GLU A 233 41.20 8.93 -5.85
CA GLU A 233 40.47 9.21 -4.60
C GLU A 233 39.06 9.75 -4.86
N GLU A 234 38.89 10.63 -5.85
CA GLU A 234 37.58 11.17 -6.23
C GLU A 234 36.63 10.07 -6.74
N ALA A 235 37.14 9.10 -7.51
CA ALA A 235 36.36 7.96 -7.99
C ALA A 235 35.90 7.07 -6.82
N LEU A 236 36.78 6.87 -5.83
CA LEU A 236 36.45 6.15 -4.60
C LEU A 236 35.39 6.89 -3.79
N THR A 237 35.45 8.22 -3.71
CA THR A 237 34.42 9.01 -3.03
C THR A 237 33.07 8.90 -3.73
N LEU A 238 33.01 9.00 -5.06
CA LEU A 238 31.77 8.85 -5.83
C LEU A 238 31.17 7.45 -5.68
N LEU A 239 32.03 6.42 -5.71
CA LEU A 239 31.64 5.04 -5.44
C LEU A 239 31.07 4.90 -4.02
N TRP A 240 31.70 5.52 -3.03
CA TRP A 240 31.23 5.52 -1.65
C TRP A 240 29.86 6.17 -1.50
N HIS A 241 29.65 7.36 -2.06
CA HIS A 241 28.37 8.07 -2.02
C HIS A 241 27.27 7.30 -2.76
N ALA A 242 27.59 6.69 -3.90
CA ALA A 242 26.66 5.85 -4.66
C ALA A 242 26.22 4.61 -3.87
N GLN A 243 27.09 4.05 -3.03
CA GLN A 243 26.76 2.92 -2.14
C GLN A 243 26.19 3.37 -0.78
N ALA A 244 26.35 4.63 -0.39
CA ALA A 244 25.86 5.18 0.88
C ALA A 244 24.38 5.60 0.86
N GLY A 245 23.74 5.68 -0.32
CA GLY A 245 22.32 6.00 -0.52
C GLY A 245 21.32 4.98 0.07
N ASP A 246 20.02 5.31 0.01
CA ASP A 246 18.89 4.63 0.66
C ASP A 246 18.53 3.23 0.07
N TYR A 247 19.49 2.30 0.02
CA TYR A 247 19.25 0.89 -0.36
C TYR A 247 19.17 -0.04 0.85
N THR A 248 18.71 -1.28 0.60
CA THR A 248 18.51 -2.33 1.61
C THR A 248 19.66 -2.42 2.63
N ARG A 249 19.35 -2.20 3.91
CA ARG A 249 20.33 -1.94 5.00
C ARG A 249 21.45 -2.99 5.14
N SER A 250 21.23 -4.24 4.75
CA SER A 250 22.17 -5.36 4.97
C SER A 250 23.23 -5.53 3.88
N SER A 251 22.93 -5.18 2.62
CA SER A 251 23.92 -5.20 1.52
C SER A 251 24.80 -3.94 1.56
N ARG A 252 24.28 -2.83 2.08
CA ARG A 252 25.03 -1.59 2.31
C ARG A 252 26.25 -1.80 3.20
N THR A 253 26.05 -2.48 4.33
CA THR A 253 27.11 -2.69 5.33
C THR A 253 28.26 -3.52 4.78
N SER A 254 27.96 -4.55 3.97
CA SER A 254 29.01 -5.37 3.36
C SER A 254 29.73 -4.66 2.22
N HIS A 255 29.03 -3.85 1.41
CA HIS A 255 29.68 -3.09 0.33
C HIS A 255 30.67 -2.05 0.89
N ILE A 256 30.26 -1.31 1.94
CA ILE A 256 31.12 -0.32 2.60
C ILE A 256 32.34 -0.98 3.26
N GLN A 257 32.18 -2.16 3.86
CA GLN A 257 33.31 -2.91 4.43
C GLN A 257 34.33 -3.30 3.37
N ILE A 258 33.86 -3.88 2.25
CA ILE A 258 34.73 -4.28 1.15
C ILE A 258 35.48 -3.08 0.59
N LEU A 259 34.82 -1.93 0.40
CA LEU A 259 35.48 -0.71 -0.10
C LEU A 259 36.54 -0.17 0.85
N ALA A 260 36.28 -0.19 2.15
CA ALA A 260 37.22 0.27 3.15
C ALA A 260 38.43 -0.67 3.28
N GLU A 261 38.19 -1.98 3.34
CA GLU A 261 39.25 -3.00 3.37
C GLU A 261 40.12 -2.93 2.12
N ASP A 262 39.51 -2.72 0.95
CA ASP A 262 40.23 -2.56 -0.31
C ASP A 262 41.10 -1.29 -0.32
N ALA A 263 40.59 -0.16 0.18
CA ALA A 263 41.38 1.07 0.29
C ALA A 263 42.55 0.95 1.28
N ILE A 264 42.32 0.30 2.43
CA ILE A 264 43.34 0.05 3.46
C ILE A 264 44.41 -0.91 2.93
N SER A 265 44.03 -1.95 2.16
CA SER A 265 44.97 -2.92 1.58
C SER A 265 45.99 -2.29 0.62
N VAL A 266 45.63 -1.17 0.00
CA VAL A 266 46.48 -0.40 -0.93
C VAL A 266 47.23 0.73 -0.21
N GLY A 267 47.02 0.91 1.10
CA GLY A 267 47.64 1.98 1.88
C GLY A 267 47.07 3.38 1.61
N LYS A 268 45.87 3.49 1.00
CA LYS A 268 45.19 4.78 0.80
C LYS A 268 44.51 5.23 2.10
N SER A 269 44.73 6.47 2.52
CA SER A 269 44.09 7.02 3.71
C SER A 269 42.61 7.33 3.44
N LEU A 270 41.71 6.78 4.28
CA LEU A 270 40.29 7.08 4.20
C LEU A 270 40.01 8.48 4.78
N SER A 271 39.16 9.24 4.10
CA SER A 271 38.59 10.48 4.65
C SER A 271 37.82 10.19 5.94
N THR A 272 37.85 11.11 6.92
CA THR A 272 37.19 10.97 8.23
C THR A 272 35.72 10.50 8.15
N PRO A 273 34.83 11.09 7.33
CA PRO A 273 33.45 10.58 7.16
C PRO A 273 33.36 9.15 6.62
N HIS A 274 34.24 8.75 5.70
CA HIS A 274 34.28 7.38 5.17
C HIS A 274 34.74 6.40 6.25
N LEU A 275 35.73 6.76 7.05
CA LEU A 275 36.17 5.92 8.16
C LEU A 275 35.08 5.76 9.23
N LEU A 276 34.39 6.84 9.61
CA LEU A 276 33.27 6.75 10.56
C LEU A 276 32.15 5.82 10.04
N SER A 277 31.84 5.90 8.75
CA SER A 277 30.89 5.00 8.09
C SER A 277 31.37 3.54 8.07
N TYR A 278 32.67 3.30 7.88
CA TYR A 278 33.29 1.98 7.99
C TYR A 278 33.17 1.41 9.41
N ILE A 279 33.56 2.17 10.42
CA ILE A 279 33.47 1.77 11.83
C ILE A 279 32.01 1.46 12.21
N GLU A 280 31.04 2.27 11.75
CA GLU A 280 29.61 1.98 11.96
C GLU A 280 29.14 0.70 11.28
N SER A 281 29.69 0.38 10.10
CA SER A 281 29.39 -0.85 9.39
C SER A 281 29.91 -2.08 10.14
N LEU A 282 31.14 -2.02 10.67
CA LEU A 282 31.74 -3.08 11.50
C LEU A 282 30.91 -3.35 12.76
N ARG A 283 30.41 -2.30 13.42
CA ARG A 283 29.48 -2.43 14.55
C ARG A 283 28.19 -3.17 14.13
N LYS A 284 27.60 -2.80 12.99
CA LYS A 284 26.34 -3.41 12.50
C LYS A 284 26.50 -4.89 12.14
N THR A 285 27.68 -5.32 11.70
CA THR A 285 27.99 -6.74 11.44
C THR A 285 28.43 -7.52 12.67
N GLY A 286 28.42 -6.91 13.86
CA GLY A 286 28.79 -7.56 15.13
C GLY A 286 30.29 -7.60 15.43
N LYS A 287 31.13 -6.96 14.61
CA LYS A 287 32.59 -6.86 14.79
C LYS A 287 32.95 -5.62 15.62
N THR A 288 32.41 -5.54 16.84
CA THR A 288 32.54 -4.34 17.69
C THR A 288 33.96 -4.08 18.17
N LYS A 289 34.77 -5.12 18.38
CA LYS A 289 36.17 -4.99 18.83
C LYS A 289 37.07 -4.39 17.74
N GLU A 290 36.99 -4.92 16.52
CA GLU A 290 37.68 -4.35 15.35
C GLU A 290 37.28 -2.89 15.13
N ALA A 291 36.00 -2.57 15.30
CA ALA A 291 35.49 -1.20 15.20
C ALA A 291 36.12 -0.25 16.25
N LEU A 292 36.37 -0.74 17.46
CA LEU A 292 37.01 0.03 18.53
C LEU A 292 38.50 0.23 18.27
N ASP A 293 39.21 -0.80 17.84
CA ASP A 293 40.64 -0.71 17.48
C ASP A 293 40.85 0.36 16.39
N HIS A 294 39.99 0.37 15.36
CA HIS A 294 40.02 1.39 14.32
C HIS A 294 39.63 2.79 14.82
N TRP A 295 38.71 2.89 15.78
CA TRP A 295 38.31 4.17 16.38
C TRP A 295 39.43 4.76 17.24
N GLU A 296 40.10 3.96 18.07
CA GLU A 296 41.23 4.37 18.91
C GLU A 296 42.44 4.77 18.05
N ALA A 297 42.77 3.98 17.03
CA ALA A 297 43.89 4.28 16.12
C ALA A 297 43.71 5.63 15.38
N HIS A 298 42.47 5.97 15.02
CA HIS A 298 42.16 7.21 14.29
C HIS A 298 42.15 8.46 15.17
N GLN A 299 42.30 8.34 16.50
CA GLN A 299 42.34 9.50 17.39
C GLN A 299 43.50 10.46 17.04
N THR A 300 44.59 9.93 16.49
CA THR A 300 45.81 10.70 16.16
C THR A 300 45.73 11.47 14.83
N GLY A 301 44.77 11.14 13.96
CA GLY A 301 44.63 11.71 12.60
C GLY A 301 43.38 12.57 12.39
N LEU A 302 42.70 12.99 13.46
CA LEU A 302 41.44 13.73 13.38
C LEU A 302 41.59 15.10 12.69
N SER A 303 40.69 15.38 11.74
CA SER A 303 40.55 16.69 11.11
C SER A 303 40.09 17.75 12.14
N GLN A 304 40.47 19.02 11.93
CA GLN A 304 40.06 20.13 12.81
C GLN A 304 38.59 20.57 12.63
N ASN A 305 37.83 19.89 11.76
CA ASN A 305 36.45 20.24 11.47
C ASN A 305 35.54 19.91 12.66
N LYS A 306 34.78 20.90 13.16
CA LYS A 306 33.87 20.74 14.31
C LYS A 306 32.86 19.60 14.09
N GLN A 307 32.29 19.47 12.90
CA GLN A 307 31.28 18.43 12.58
C GLN A 307 31.86 17.01 12.61
N ASP A 308 33.06 16.81 12.04
CA ASP A 308 33.72 15.51 12.01
C ASP A 308 34.13 15.05 13.41
N LEU A 309 34.60 15.99 14.25
CA LEU A 309 34.90 15.75 15.66
C LEU A 309 33.65 15.33 16.43
N GLU A 310 32.52 16.03 16.25
CA GLU A 310 31.26 15.66 16.91
C GLU A 310 30.76 14.28 16.47
N ALA A 311 30.85 13.95 15.18
CA ALA A 311 30.48 12.65 14.66
C ALA A 311 31.39 11.53 15.21
N TYR A 312 32.69 11.78 15.32
CA TYR A 312 33.66 10.85 15.90
C TYR A 312 33.38 10.53 17.37
N TRP A 313 33.13 11.55 18.19
CA TRP A 313 32.83 11.36 19.62
C TRP A 313 31.46 10.67 19.82
N LYS A 314 30.42 11.06 19.06
CA LYS A 314 29.11 10.38 19.08
C LYS A 314 29.24 8.91 18.69
N LEU A 315 30.11 8.58 17.73
CA LEU A 315 30.38 7.20 17.34
C LEU A 315 31.07 6.42 18.45
N GLY A 316 32.13 6.96 19.05
CA GLY A 316 32.85 6.33 20.16
C GLY A 316 31.93 5.98 21.33
N VAL A 317 31.09 6.92 21.76
CA VAL A 317 30.10 6.68 22.82
C VAL A 317 29.12 5.56 22.44
N ARG A 318 28.66 5.50 21.19
CA ARG A 318 27.80 4.40 20.71
C ARG A 318 28.51 3.05 20.67
N LEU A 319 29.81 3.01 20.41
CA LEU A 319 30.61 1.77 20.38
C LEU A 319 30.79 1.20 21.80
N PHE A 320 31.29 2.01 22.73
CA PHE A 320 31.46 1.58 24.13
C PHE A 320 30.11 1.24 24.80
N ALA A 321 29.04 2.00 24.50
CA ALA A 321 27.69 1.67 24.95
C ALA A 321 27.14 0.34 24.36
N ALA A 322 27.62 -0.07 23.18
CA ALA A 322 27.24 -1.34 22.56
C ALA A 322 28.07 -2.53 23.08
N GLU A 323 29.33 -2.31 23.45
CA GLU A 323 30.22 -3.34 24.04
C GLU A 323 29.93 -3.63 25.53
N ASN A 324 28.95 -2.94 26.12
CA ASN A 324 28.62 -2.98 27.54
C ASN A 324 29.73 -2.44 28.46
N ASP A 325 30.53 -1.48 28.01
CA ASP A 325 31.39 -0.66 28.87
C ASP A 325 30.79 0.74 29.06
N PRO A 326 29.80 0.89 29.96
CA PRO A 326 29.09 2.14 30.12
C PRO A 326 29.91 3.21 30.85
N GLN A 327 30.96 2.83 31.60
CA GLN A 327 31.79 3.78 32.33
C GLN A 327 32.65 4.58 31.36
N ARG A 328 33.35 3.91 30.42
CA ARG A 328 34.11 4.61 29.37
C ARG A 328 33.21 5.45 28.48
N ALA A 329 32.04 4.92 28.12
CA ALA A 329 31.04 5.67 27.34
C ALA A 329 30.59 6.95 28.05
N GLN A 330 30.38 6.88 29.38
CA GLN A 330 30.02 8.02 30.21
C GLN A 330 31.15 9.05 30.29
N ASP A 331 32.37 8.61 30.57
CA ASP A 331 33.52 9.52 30.73
C ASP A 331 33.78 10.31 29.43
N ILE A 332 33.72 9.62 28.28
CA ILE A 332 33.83 10.24 26.95
C ILE A 332 32.68 11.21 26.70
N ALA A 333 31.43 10.83 27.00
CA ALA A 333 30.27 11.68 26.79
C ALA A 333 30.30 12.93 27.66
N LEU A 334 30.68 12.82 28.92
CA LEU A 334 30.77 13.96 29.85
C LEU A 334 31.95 14.88 29.50
N ALA A 335 33.11 14.34 29.13
CA ALA A 335 34.23 15.13 28.62
C ALA A 335 33.86 15.87 27.33
N PHE A 336 33.10 15.21 26.44
CA PHE A 336 32.60 15.82 25.22
C PHE A 336 31.64 16.99 25.51
N LEU A 337 30.78 16.89 26.52
CA LEU A 337 29.84 17.95 26.90
C LEU A 337 30.51 19.09 27.71
N ALA A 338 31.56 18.80 28.48
CA ALA A 338 32.28 19.80 29.28
C ALA A 338 33.06 20.82 28.42
N ASN A 339 33.52 20.40 27.24
CA ASN A 339 34.38 21.22 26.39
C ASN A 339 33.64 22.34 25.62
N ASP A 340 32.34 22.20 25.34
CA ASP A 340 31.57 23.21 24.61
C ASP A 340 30.06 23.10 24.94
N LYS A 341 29.49 24.19 25.47
CA LYS A 341 28.07 24.27 25.87
C LYS A 341 27.10 24.25 24.68
N SER A 342 27.57 24.43 23.45
CA SER A 342 26.76 24.39 22.23
C SER A 342 26.56 22.96 21.67
N ARG A 343 27.21 21.95 22.26
CA ARG A 343 27.15 20.56 21.80
C ARG A 343 25.85 19.88 22.21
N GLU A 344 25.38 18.97 21.37
CA GLU A 344 24.13 18.24 21.58
C GLU A 344 24.18 17.27 22.78
N PRO A 345 23.36 17.47 23.82
CA PRO A 345 23.30 16.59 25.00
C PRO A 345 22.79 15.17 24.72
N ARG A 346 22.15 14.94 23.56
CA ARG A 346 21.58 13.64 23.14
C ARG A 346 22.60 12.49 23.07
N ILE A 347 23.89 12.80 23.11
CA ILE A 347 24.97 11.80 23.23
C ILE A 347 24.84 10.92 24.50
N LEU A 348 24.10 11.37 25.52
CA LEU A 348 23.85 10.60 26.75
C LEU A 348 22.82 9.47 26.56
N LEU A 349 21.98 9.51 25.51
CA LEU A 349 20.92 8.50 25.31
C LEU A 349 21.47 7.07 25.26
N PRO A 350 22.49 6.74 24.44
CA PRO A 350 23.05 5.39 24.41
C PRO A 350 23.68 4.99 25.74
N VAL A 351 24.29 5.93 26.47
CA VAL A 351 24.94 5.70 27.77
C VAL A 351 23.91 5.30 28.84
N ILE A 352 22.78 6.01 28.91
CA ILE A 352 21.67 5.67 29.82
C ILE A 352 21.18 4.25 29.55
N THR A 353 20.99 3.89 28.29
CA THR A 353 20.54 2.54 27.92
C THR A 353 21.59 1.46 28.24
N ALA A 354 22.88 1.78 28.11
CA ALA A 354 23.98 0.87 28.44
C ALA A 354 24.08 0.60 29.94
N TRP A 355 23.98 1.65 30.78
CA TRP A 355 23.86 1.48 32.23
C TRP A 355 22.62 0.69 32.63
N GLY A 356 21.50 0.89 31.92
CA GLY A 356 20.29 0.09 32.14
C GLY A 356 20.48 -1.42 31.97
N ARG A 357 21.36 -1.85 31.04
CA ARG A 357 21.66 -3.28 30.78
C ARG A 357 22.55 -3.91 31.84
N GLN A 358 23.37 -3.13 32.54
CA GLN A 358 24.23 -3.65 33.61
C GLN A 358 23.40 -4.08 34.80
N PRO A 359 23.68 -5.23 35.45
CA PRO A 359 23.00 -5.65 36.67
C PRO A 359 23.44 -4.81 37.88
N GLY A 360 22.59 -4.76 38.92
CA GLY A 360 22.89 -4.06 40.17
C GLY A 360 22.15 -2.74 40.35
N LYS A 361 22.11 -2.25 41.60
CA LYS A 361 21.43 -0.99 41.99
C LYS A 361 22.25 0.24 41.64
N GLU A 362 23.57 0.15 41.70
CA GLU A 362 24.48 1.25 41.33
C GLU A 362 24.30 1.65 39.86
N ALA A 363 24.13 0.66 38.97
CA ALA A 363 23.84 0.91 37.56
C ALA A 363 22.49 1.61 37.34
N GLU A 364 21.45 1.30 38.14
CA GLU A 364 20.16 1.99 38.08
C GLU A 364 20.28 3.45 38.51
N VAL A 365 21.03 3.70 39.57
CA VAL A 365 21.29 5.05 40.10
C VAL A 365 22.07 5.87 39.10
N LYS A 366 23.09 5.29 38.45
CA LYS A 366 23.86 5.95 37.39
C LYS A 366 23.01 6.25 36.16
N ALA A 367 22.23 5.28 35.68
CA ALA A 367 21.30 5.50 34.56
C ALA A 367 20.32 6.64 34.85
N TRP A 368 19.79 6.69 36.08
CA TRP A 368 18.85 7.72 36.49
C TRP A 368 19.51 9.09 36.70
N ALA A 369 20.72 9.14 37.27
CA ALA A 369 21.50 10.36 37.40
C ALA A 369 21.77 10.97 36.01
N LEU A 370 22.21 10.15 35.05
CA LEU A 370 22.45 10.58 33.67
C LEU A 370 21.17 11.04 32.96
N TYR A 371 20.03 10.41 33.24
CA TYR A 371 18.73 10.89 32.76
C TYR A 371 18.38 12.28 33.29
N LEU A 372 18.55 12.52 34.60
CA LEU A 372 18.34 13.85 35.18
C LEU A 372 19.32 14.89 34.63
N GLN A 373 20.58 14.50 34.40
CA GLN A 373 21.57 15.35 33.76
C GLN A 373 21.15 15.72 32.33
N LEU A 374 20.75 14.75 31.52
CA LEU A 374 20.22 14.98 30.17
C LEU A 374 19.03 15.94 30.19
N LYS A 375 18.09 15.73 31.11
CA LYS A 375 16.92 16.59 31.28
C LYS A 375 17.29 18.01 31.71
N SER A 376 18.30 18.17 32.57
CA SER A 376 18.80 19.50 32.97
C SER A 376 19.56 20.21 31.84
N PHE A 377 20.21 19.48 30.93
CA PHE A 377 20.83 20.08 29.75
C PHE A 377 19.82 20.54 28.71
N LEU A 378 18.70 19.81 28.59
CA LEU A 378 17.70 20.06 27.55
C LEU A 378 16.51 20.90 28.04
N GLU A 379 16.24 20.98 29.34
CA GLU A 379 15.12 21.68 30.00
C GLU A 379 13.80 21.61 29.21
N ASN A 380 13.53 22.61 28.34
CA ASN A 380 12.31 22.73 27.54
C ASN A 380 12.41 22.20 26.09
N THR A 381 13.58 21.71 25.67
CA THR A 381 13.87 21.21 24.31
C THR A 381 13.79 19.68 24.19
N LEU A 382 13.48 18.99 25.29
CA LEU A 382 13.36 17.54 25.32
C LEU A 382 12.10 17.12 24.53
N THR A 383 12.29 16.37 23.45
CA THR A 383 11.20 15.98 22.56
C THR A 383 10.49 14.72 23.07
N MET A 384 9.25 14.49 22.62
CA MET A 384 8.51 13.25 22.96
C MET A 384 9.27 11.99 22.51
N ASP A 385 9.97 12.05 21.38
CA ASP A 385 10.78 10.95 20.85
C ASP A 385 11.98 10.64 21.75
N ASP A 386 12.58 11.65 22.40
CA ASP A 386 13.68 11.45 23.34
C ASP A 386 13.21 10.63 24.57
N TYR A 387 12.03 10.96 25.13
CA TYR A 387 11.44 10.17 26.23
C TYR A 387 11.11 8.74 25.81
N ASP A 388 10.56 8.56 24.59
CA ASP A 388 10.23 7.24 24.07
C ASP A 388 11.47 6.37 23.89
N ASN A 389 12.54 6.92 23.32
CA ASN A 389 13.81 6.21 23.12
C ASN A 389 14.40 5.71 24.45
N ILE A 390 14.39 6.55 25.49
CA ILE A 390 14.89 6.18 26.82
C ILE A 390 13.97 5.15 27.47
N SER A 391 12.66 5.38 27.44
CA SER A 391 11.68 4.47 28.03
C SER A 391 11.74 3.08 27.38
N ILE A 392 11.79 3.01 26.05
CA ILE A 392 11.90 1.75 25.30
C ILE A 392 13.25 1.08 25.58
N GLY A 393 14.35 1.85 25.58
CA GLY A 393 15.68 1.32 25.88
C GLY A 393 15.76 0.69 27.27
N LEU A 394 15.17 1.33 28.29
CA LEU A 394 15.10 0.81 29.66
C LEU A 394 14.16 -0.39 29.80
N LEU A 395 13.04 -0.44 29.06
CA LEU A 395 12.18 -1.63 28.99
C LEU A 395 12.95 -2.82 28.42
N LYS A 396 13.63 -2.63 27.28
CA LYS A 396 14.45 -3.68 26.63
C LYS A 396 15.61 -4.14 27.51
N ALA A 397 16.15 -3.25 28.35
CA ALA A 397 17.17 -3.58 29.33
C ALA A 397 16.65 -4.29 30.60
N GLY A 398 15.34 -4.57 30.69
CA GLY A 398 14.75 -5.23 31.85
C GLY A 398 14.61 -4.32 33.09
N ARG A 399 14.55 -2.99 32.90
CA ARG A 399 14.40 -1.98 33.97
C ARG A 399 13.04 -1.28 33.90
N PRO A 400 11.91 -1.99 34.07
CA PRO A 400 10.57 -1.42 33.89
C PRO A 400 10.24 -0.30 34.90
N ASN A 401 10.84 -0.36 36.10
CA ASN A 401 10.71 0.64 37.14
C ASN A 401 11.31 2.01 36.77
N LEU A 402 12.44 2.02 36.05
CA LEU A 402 13.01 3.27 35.54
C LEU A 402 12.24 3.75 34.30
N ALA A 403 11.85 2.82 33.42
CA ALA A 403 11.07 3.16 32.23
C ALA A 403 9.72 3.83 32.58
N ILE A 404 9.00 3.34 33.59
CA ILE A 404 7.75 3.96 34.03
C ILE A 404 7.96 5.33 34.67
N ALA A 405 9.11 5.56 35.32
CA ALA A 405 9.46 6.87 35.87
C ALA A 405 9.70 7.89 34.73
N VAL A 406 10.43 7.50 33.68
CA VAL A 406 10.63 8.33 32.48
C VAL A 406 9.32 8.58 31.74
N PHE A 407 8.47 7.55 31.59
CA PHE A 407 7.17 7.71 30.94
C PHE A 407 6.20 8.58 31.77
N LYS A 408 6.24 8.48 33.11
CA LYS A 408 5.52 9.39 34.01
C LYS A 408 5.99 10.84 33.78
N ASP A 409 7.29 11.07 33.73
CA ASP A 409 7.83 12.41 33.45
C ASP A 409 7.35 12.93 32.11
N MET A 410 7.34 12.11 31.06
CA MET A 410 6.80 12.49 29.75
C MET A 410 5.35 12.97 29.83
N MET A 411 4.53 12.40 30.71
CA MET A 411 3.12 12.78 30.86
C MET A 411 2.89 13.96 31.81
N VAL A 412 3.86 14.25 32.68
CA VAL A 412 3.76 15.30 33.71
C VAL A 412 4.46 16.59 33.27
N THR A 413 5.49 16.48 32.43
CA THR A 413 6.25 17.62 31.89
C THR A 413 5.30 18.59 31.17
N GLY A 414 5.33 19.86 31.59
CA GLY A 414 4.45 20.91 31.06
C GLY A 414 3.03 20.98 31.65
N GLN A 415 2.63 20.03 32.50
CA GLN A 415 1.29 20.01 33.13
C GLN A 415 1.33 20.19 34.65
N ASP A 416 2.22 19.48 35.34
CA ASP A 416 2.22 19.44 36.81
C ASP A 416 3.65 19.47 37.37
N PRO A 417 4.18 20.66 37.72
CA PRO A 417 5.56 20.80 38.18
C PRO A 417 5.80 20.15 39.56
N ALA A 418 4.78 19.77 40.32
CA ALA A 418 4.96 19.14 41.64
C ALA A 418 5.32 17.64 41.55
N ASN A 419 5.00 16.99 40.44
CA ASN A 419 5.26 15.57 40.20
C ASN A 419 6.41 15.32 39.22
N ASP A 420 7.06 16.40 38.77
CA ASP A 420 8.17 16.36 37.82
C ASP A 420 9.46 15.84 38.48
N SER A 421 10.18 14.93 37.83
CA SER A 421 11.39 14.33 38.43
C SER A 421 12.47 15.35 38.79
N THR A 422 12.60 16.43 38.03
CA THR A 422 13.58 17.48 38.26
C THR A 422 13.22 18.32 39.48
N SER A 423 11.94 18.61 39.71
CA SER A 423 11.47 19.34 40.90
C SER A 423 11.51 18.48 42.16
N LEU A 424 11.16 17.19 42.06
CA LEU A 424 11.30 16.23 43.17
C LEU A 424 12.74 16.07 43.60
N TYR A 425 13.69 16.03 42.65
CA TYR A 425 15.11 16.02 42.94
C TYR A 425 15.57 17.32 43.64
N LYS A 426 15.17 18.50 43.15
CA LYS A 426 15.48 19.78 43.82
C LYS A 426 14.98 19.84 45.26
N ALA A 427 13.73 19.42 45.48
CA ALA A 427 13.10 19.42 46.79
C ALA A 427 13.82 18.49 47.77
N ALA A 428 14.24 17.31 47.32
CA ALA A 428 14.91 16.33 48.17
C ALA A 428 16.38 16.69 48.49
N VAL A 429 17.06 17.42 47.61
CA VAL A 429 18.46 17.87 47.81
C VAL A 429 18.52 19.27 48.47
N GLY A 430 17.39 19.96 48.62
CA GLY A 430 17.33 21.29 49.25
C GLY A 430 17.91 22.41 48.38
N LEU A 431 18.00 22.20 47.06
CA LEU A 431 18.53 23.17 46.10
C LEU A 431 17.47 24.21 45.74
N VAL A 432 17.72 25.48 46.08
CA VAL A 432 16.90 26.64 45.66
C VAL A 432 17.58 27.30 44.45
N GLY A 433 17.09 27.04 43.22
CA GLY A 433 17.63 27.64 41.99
C GLY A 433 17.59 26.73 40.75
N HIS A 434 18.31 27.13 39.69
CA HIS A 434 18.53 26.30 38.49
C HIS A 434 19.50 25.16 38.81
N LEU A 435 19.15 23.92 38.43
CA LEU A 435 20.03 22.76 38.58
C LEU A 435 21.13 22.86 37.51
N GLN A 436 22.38 22.88 37.92
CA GLN A 436 23.48 22.73 36.97
C GLN A 436 23.67 21.24 36.67
N ALA A 437 23.81 20.87 35.40
CA ALA A 437 23.95 19.46 35.02
C ALA A 437 25.17 18.78 35.68
N SER A 438 26.23 19.54 35.97
CA SER A 438 27.43 19.08 36.67
C SER A 438 27.25 18.86 38.18
N SER A 439 26.15 19.32 38.79
CA SER A 439 25.91 19.19 40.24
C SER A 439 25.11 17.94 40.62
N ILE A 440 24.68 17.11 39.66
CA ILE A 440 23.90 15.90 39.93
C ILE A 440 24.86 14.76 40.29
N SER A 441 24.93 14.42 41.57
CA SER A 441 25.77 13.34 42.09
C SER A 441 24.98 12.04 42.31
N GLU A 442 25.65 10.90 42.15
CA GLU A 442 25.09 9.56 42.41
C GLU A 442 24.65 9.39 43.88
N GLN A 443 25.38 10.02 44.80
CA GLN A 443 25.06 9.99 46.24
C GLN A 443 23.77 10.73 46.55
N ASP A 444 23.51 11.85 45.86
CA ASP A 444 22.28 12.63 46.04
C ASP A 444 21.08 11.95 45.40
N VAL A 445 21.28 11.25 44.26
CA VAL A 445 20.22 10.40 43.68
C VAL A 445 19.87 9.23 44.59
N ASN A 446 20.84 8.64 45.30
CA ASN A 446 20.54 7.60 46.29
C ASN A 446 19.73 8.11 47.49
N LYS A 447 19.92 9.38 47.90
CA LYS A 447 19.08 10.02 48.93
C LYS A 447 17.63 10.19 48.46
N VAL A 448 17.43 10.50 47.18
CA VAL A 448 16.11 10.50 46.53
C VAL A 448 15.75 9.06 46.17
N SER A 449 15.30 8.27 47.15
CA SER A 449 15.11 6.82 46.95
C SER A 449 14.35 6.54 45.65
N LEU A 450 14.95 5.80 44.70
CA LEU A 450 14.37 5.52 43.37
C LEU A 450 12.93 4.96 43.48
N SER A 451 12.64 4.28 44.58
CA SER A 451 11.29 3.85 44.97
C SER A 451 10.26 4.98 44.94
N THR A 452 10.56 6.17 45.48
CA THR A 452 9.65 7.34 45.50
C THR A 452 9.36 7.89 44.11
N LEU A 453 10.35 7.85 43.21
CA LEU A 453 10.21 8.33 41.83
C LEU A 453 9.37 7.37 40.97
N THR A 454 9.47 6.06 41.27
CA THR A 454 8.62 5.04 40.62
C THR A 454 7.20 4.97 41.19
N VAL A 455 6.88 5.69 42.26
CA VAL A 455 5.49 5.82 42.73
C VAL A 455 4.74 6.70 41.73
N LEU A 456 3.85 6.06 41.00
CA LEU A 456 2.88 6.76 40.17
C LEU A 456 1.90 7.52 41.06
N PRO A 457 1.56 8.80 40.75
CA PRO A 457 0.41 9.48 41.32
C PRO A 457 -0.85 8.61 41.22
N ARG A 458 -1.77 8.71 42.19
CA ARG A 458 -3.02 7.91 42.20
C ARG A 458 -3.80 7.97 40.88
N ARG A 459 -3.78 9.13 40.21
CA ARG A 459 -4.41 9.32 38.88
C ARG A 459 -3.83 8.44 37.76
N PHE A 460 -2.62 7.92 37.91
CA PHE A 460 -1.95 7.07 36.92
C PHE A 460 -1.85 5.60 37.33
N GLN A 461 -2.23 5.25 38.57
CA GLN A 461 -2.32 3.87 39.05
C GLN A 461 -3.64 3.19 38.59
N ASN A 462 -3.96 3.29 37.30
CA ASN A 462 -5.18 2.71 36.76
C ASN A 462 -4.93 2.02 35.42
N ARG A 463 -5.84 1.12 35.04
CA ARG A 463 -5.79 0.39 33.78
C ARG A 463 -5.72 1.27 32.52
N PHE A 464 -6.31 2.46 32.54
CA PHE A 464 -6.38 3.34 31.38
C PHE A 464 -5.03 4.00 31.07
N PHE A 465 -4.24 4.28 32.10
CA PHE A 465 -2.87 4.77 31.96
C PHE A 465 -2.02 3.74 31.21
N TYR A 466 -2.00 2.50 31.69
CA TYR A 466 -1.26 1.42 31.04
C TYR A 466 -1.79 1.12 29.63
N ALA A 467 -3.11 1.15 29.42
CA ALA A 467 -3.70 1.03 28.08
C ALA A 467 -3.18 2.10 27.10
N SER A 468 -3.03 3.34 27.58
CA SER A 468 -2.54 4.46 26.76
C SER A 468 -1.06 4.30 26.44
N TRP A 469 -0.26 3.85 27.41
CA TRP A 469 1.15 3.54 27.19
C TRP A 469 1.34 2.39 26.20
N MET A 470 0.61 1.28 26.38
CA MET A 470 0.61 0.15 25.45
C MET A 470 0.19 0.57 24.04
N LYS A 471 -0.87 1.38 23.91
CA LYS A 471 -1.33 1.88 22.62
C LYS A 471 -0.24 2.68 21.91
N LYS A 472 0.51 3.52 22.65
CA LYS A 472 1.64 4.28 22.10
C LYS A 472 2.75 3.34 21.62
N LEU A 473 3.17 2.38 22.45
CA LEU A 473 4.20 1.41 22.10
C LEU A 473 3.83 0.56 20.88
N ILE A 474 2.58 0.07 20.81
CA ILE A 474 2.05 -0.66 19.64
C ILE A 474 2.05 0.23 18.39
N GLY A 475 1.67 1.50 18.53
CA GLY A 475 1.72 2.47 17.43
C GLY A 475 3.13 2.71 16.88
N MET A 476 4.16 2.60 17.72
CA MET A 476 5.57 2.71 17.34
C MET A 476 6.17 1.40 16.80
N GLY A 477 5.39 0.31 16.73
CA GLY A 477 5.87 -1.01 16.32
C GLY A 477 6.64 -1.77 17.42
N GLU A 478 6.74 -1.23 18.63
CA GLU A 478 7.47 -1.80 19.77
C GLU A 478 6.58 -2.76 20.57
N VAL A 479 6.10 -3.82 19.91
CA VAL A 479 5.09 -4.75 20.45
C VAL A 479 5.60 -5.55 21.66
N ASP A 480 6.85 -6.03 21.61
CA ASP A 480 7.44 -6.76 22.75
C ASP A 480 7.65 -5.86 23.97
N SER A 481 7.98 -4.57 23.75
CA SER A 481 8.03 -3.57 24.82
C SER A 481 6.65 -3.35 25.44
N ALA A 482 5.57 -3.38 24.64
CA ALA A 482 4.20 -3.32 25.15
C ALA A 482 3.82 -4.55 25.99
N ALA A 483 4.36 -5.74 25.68
CA ALA A 483 4.17 -6.94 26.50
C ALA A 483 4.82 -6.80 27.89
N LEU A 484 5.98 -6.12 27.99
CA LEU A 484 6.63 -5.84 29.27
C LEU A 484 5.80 -4.89 30.15
N VAL A 485 4.99 -4.02 29.56
CA VAL A 485 4.06 -3.16 30.31
C VAL A 485 2.97 -3.98 31.00
N ILE A 486 2.52 -5.10 30.41
CA ILE A 486 1.57 -6.02 31.07
C ILE A 486 2.19 -6.65 32.32
N GLU A 487 3.48 -7.04 32.26
CA GLU A 487 4.18 -7.56 33.44
C GLU A 487 4.22 -6.53 34.56
N LEU A 488 4.53 -5.28 34.21
CA LEU A 488 4.55 -4.18 35.15
C LEU A 488 3.18 -3.89 35.76
N MET A 489 2.09 -4.07 35.00
CA MET A 489 0.73 -3.98 35.55
C MET A 489 0.53 -4.99 36.69
N TYR A 490 0.90 -6.26 36.48
CA TYR A 490 0.81 -7.29 37.52
C TYR A 490 1.70 -6.99 38.73
N GLU A 491 2.95 -6.56 38.51
CA GLU A 491 3.87 -6.19 39.61
C GLU A 491 3.33 -5.06 40.49
N ARG A 492 2.55 -4.14 39.90
CA ARG A 492 1.92 -3.01 40.60
C ARG A 492 0.51 -3.33 41.11
N GLY A 493 0.07 -4.59 41.03
CA GLY A 493 -1.24 -5.02 41.50
C GLY A 493 -2.42 -4.56 40.63
N VAL A 494 -2.16 -4.07 39.43
CA VAL A 494 -3.19 -3.69 38.44
C VAL A 494 -3.44 -4.88 37.52
N LYS A 495 -4.61 -5.51 37.64
CA LYS A 495 -4.94 -6.64 36.75
C LYS A 495 -5.20 -6.16 35.32
N PRO A 496 -4.61 -6.78 34.28
CA PRO A 496 -4.93 -6.46 32.90
C PRO A 496 -6.33 -6.95 32.53
N ASP A 497 -6.94 -6.24 31.60
CA ASP A 497 -8.24 -6.58 31.01
C ASP A 497 -8.04 -7.24 29.65
N SER A 498 -9.07 -7.95 29.16
CA SER A 498 -9.09 -8.56 27.82
C SER A 498 -8.75 -7.57 26.71
N LYS A 499 -9.12 -6.28 26.83
CA LYS A 499 -8.77 -5.23 25.86
C LYS A 499 -7.26 -5.02 25.70
N HIS A 500 -6.50 -5.09 26.78
CA HIS A 500 -5.05 -4.90 26.74
C HIS A 500 -4.39 -6.05 25.99
N LEU A 501 -4.80 -7.29 26.32
CA LEU A 501 -4.28 -8.49 25.68
C LEU A 501 -4.74 -8.63 24.23
N ASN A 502 -6.00 -8.30 23.90
CA ASN A 502 -6.49 -8.27 22.53
C ASN A 502 -5.68 -7.30 21.66
N GLY A 503 -5.35 -6.11 22.18
CA GLY A 503 -4.48 -5.17 21.48
C GLY A 503 -3.09 -5.74 21.18
N LEU A 504 -2.52 -6.49 22.13
CA LEU A 504 -1.22 -7.14 21.99
C LEU A 504 -1.26 -8.31 20.98
N ILE A 505 -2.27 -9.18 21.07
CA ILE A 505 -2.52 -10.27 20.11
C ILE A 505 -2.63 -9.70 18.69
N ALA A 506 -3.48 -8.67 18.49
CA ALA A 506 -3.65 -8.04 17.19
C ALA A 506 -2.36 -7.40 16.66
N ALA A 507 -1.54 -6.81 17.54
CA ALA A 507 -0.26 -6.23 17.18
C ALA A 507 0.77 -7.28 16.74
N TRP A 508 0.92 -8.39 17.48
CA TRP A 508 1.78 -9.50 17.08
C TRP A 508 1.33 -10.18 15.78
N LEU A 509 0.02 -10.35 15.58
CA LEU A 509 -0.50 -10.90 14.32
C LEU A 509 -0.25 -9.98 13.13
N ARG A 510 -0.24 -8.65 13.34
CA ARG A 510 0.10 -7.65 12.32
C ARG A 510 1.59 -7.64 11.99
N ASP A 511 2.45 -7.76 13.01
CA ASP A 511 3.92 -7.87 12.84
C ASP A 511 4.28 -9.08 11.96
N GLY A 512 3.57 -10.20 12.14
CA GLY A 512 3.59 -11.31 11.19
C GLY A 512 4.85 -12.19 11.22
N ASN A 513 5.80 -11.92 12.12
CA ASN A 513 6.89 -12.83 12.45
C ASN A 513 6.31 -14.19 12.93
N PRO A 514 6.85 -15.37 12.50
CA PRO A 514 6.42 -16.66 13.01
C PRO A 514 6.36 -16.72 14.55
N ASP A 515 7.37 -16.20 15.25
CA ASP A 515 7.42 -16.21 16.72
C ASP A 515 6.32 -15.34 17.33
N ALA A 516 6.07 -14.17 16.72
CA ALA A 516 5.00 -13.26 17.17
C ALA A 516 3.62 -13.91 16.96
N ARG A 517 3.43 -14.60 15.84
CA ARG A 517 2.18 -15.34 15.55
C ARG A 517 1.94 -16.45 16.56
N GLU A 518 2.96 -17.26 16.87
CA GLU A 518 2.84 -18.32 17.87
C GLU A 518 2.50 -17.75 19.25
N LYS A 519 3.17 -16.67 19.68
CA LYS A 519 2.85 -15.95 20.93
C LYS A 519 1.39 -15.48 20.96
N ALA A 520 0.92 -14.90 19.85
CA ALA A 520 -0.44 -14.37 19.72
C ALA A 520 -1.50 -15.47 19.76
N GLU A 521 -1.30 -16.57 19.01
CA GLU A 521 -2.20 -17.71 19.00
C GLU A 521 -2.27 -18.37 20.38
N ARG A 522 -1.11 -18.62 21.01
CA ARG A 522 -1.05 -19.19 22.36
C ARG A 522 -1.77 -18.32 23.38
N LEU A 523 -1.55 -17.01 23.34
CA LEU A 523 -2.24 -16.08 24.24
C LEU A 523 -3.76 -16.08 23.98
N GLY A 524 -4.18 -15.98 22.73
CA GLY A 524 -5.59 -15.99 22.36
C GLY A 524 -6.30 -17.26 22.84
N TRP A 525 -5.72 -18.43 22.61
CA TRP A 525 -6.28 -19.71 23.06
C TRP A 525 -6.28 -19.86 24.58
N SER A 526 -5.26 -19.36 25.28
CA SER A 526 -5.26 -19.35 26.75
C SER A 526 -6.40 -18.50 27.33
N MET A 527 -6.70 -17.34 26.73
CA MET A 527 -7.84 -16.52 27.12
C MET A 527 -9.18 -17.21 26.85
N VAL A 528 -9.28 -17.96 25.74
CA VAL A 528 -10.47 -18.76 25.39
C VAL A 528 -10.66 -19.90 26.40
N GLN A 529 -9.61 -20.65 26.72
CA GLN A 529 -9.66 -21.70 27.75
C GLN A 529 -10.12 -21.13 29.08
N GLN A 530 -9.54 -20.02 29.53
CA GLN A 530 -9.92 -19.37 30.80
C GLN A 530 -11.41 -19.00 30.84
N ARG A 531 -11.96 -18.54 29.71
CA ARG A 531 -13.38 -18.23 29.58
C ARG A 531 -14.25 -19.48 29.71
N ILE A 532 -13.88 -20.54 29.01
CA ILE A 532 -14.57 -21.84 29.08
C ILE A 532 -14.51 -22.37 30.52
N ASP A 533 -13.33 -22.44 31.12
CA ASP A 533 -13.13 -22.90 32.50
C ASP A 533 -13.98 -22.10 33.50
N SER A 534 -14.04 -20.77 33.34
CA SER A 534 -14.87 -19.91 34.20
C SER A 534 -16.37 -20.19 34.09
N ILE A 535 -16.84 -20.63 32.92
CA ILE A 535 -18.25 -20.99 32.71
C ILE A 535 -18.53 -22.39 33.25
N TRP A 536 -17.63 -23.33 32.99
CA TRP A 536 -17.72 -24.69 33.51
C TRP A 536 -17.71 -24.70 35.04
N ALA A 537 -16.82 -23.94 35.68
CA ALA A 537 -16.80 -23.79 37.14
C ALA A 537 -18.10 -23.22 37.73
N ARG A 538 -18.86 -22.43 36.96
CA ARG A 538 -20.17 -21.90 37.38
C ARG A 538 -21.31 -22.89 37.15
N THR A 539 -21.17 -23.78 36.18
CA THR A 539 -22.27 -24.63 35.70
C THR A 539 -22.19 -26.05 36.26
N ASN A 540 -20.97 -26.58 36.47
CA ASN A 540 -20.69 -27.94 36.91
C ASN A 540 -19.63 -27.92 38.02
N SER A 541 -20.05 -28.15 39.27
CA SER A 541 -19.17 -28.12 40.46
C SER A 541 -18.29 -29.37 40.64
N THR A 542 -18.41 -30.40 39.79
CA THR A 542 -17.77 -31.72 39.96
C THR A 542 -17.06 -32.29 38.72
N GLY A 543 -16.99 -31.56 37.59
CA GLY A 543 -16.36 -32.01 36.34
C GLY A 543 -15.12 -31.19 35.92
N SER A 544 -14.14 -31.82 35.27
CA SER A 544 -13.04 -31.11 34.59
C SER A 544 -13.57 -30.45 33.31
N SER A 545 -13.14 -29.21 33.04
CA SER A 545 -13.46 -28.53 31.78
C SER A 545 -12.83 -29.27 30.58
N PRO A 546 -13.42 -29.14 29.38
CA PRO A 546 -12.79 -29.62 28.16
C PRO A 546 -11.47 -28.86 27.92
N LYS A 547 -10.36 -29.59 27.88
CA LYS A 547 -9.05 -29.03 27.50
C LYS A 547 -9.03 -28.82 25.99
N LEU A 548 -8.70 -27.61 25.56
CA LEU A 548 -8.53 -27.30 24.13
C LEU A 548 -7.31 -28.07 23.58
N THR A 549 -7.51 -28.77 22.46
CA THR A 549 -6.49 -29.56 21.76
C THR A 549 -5.71 -28.69 20.78
N VAL A 550 -5.13 -27.58 21.27
CA VAL A 550 -4.13 -26.83 20.50
C VAL A 550 -2.79 -27.38 20.95
N SER A 551 -2.19 -28.26 20.14
CA SER A 551 -0.92 -28.92 20.48
C SER A 551 0.15 -27.87 20.83
N PRO A 552 0.67 -27.86 22.07
CA PRO A 552 1.90 -27.14 22.34
C PRO A 552 3.03 -27.92 21.67
N ASP A 553 3.76 -27.28 20.76
CA ASP A 553 5.00 -27.85 20.22
C ASP A 553 5.98 -28.05 21.40
N PRO A 554 6.54 -29.25 21.63
CA PRO A 554 7.42 -29.50 22.78
C PRO A 554 8.73 -28.68 22.75
N ASP A 555 9.09 -28.10 21.60
CA ASP A 555 10.28 -27.24 21.41
C ASP A 555 9.97 -25.74 21.48
N SER A 556 8.74 -25.36 21.84
CA SER A 556 8.33 -23.97 21.92
C SER A 556 9.15 -23.13 22.91
N PRO A 557 9.45 -21.85 22.60
CA PRO A 557 10.11 -20.95 23.54
C PRO A 557 9.30 -20.82 24.83
N ARG A 558 10.03 -20.82 25.97
CA ARG A 558 9.49 -20.75 27.33
C ARG A 558 8.33 -19.76 27.41
N ILE A 559 7.17 -20.25 27.86
CA ILE A 559 5.99 -19.44 28.17
C ILE A 559 6.46 -18.23 28.99
N PRO A 560 6.24 -16.98 28.51
CA PRO A 560 6.55 -15.80 29.29
C PRO A 560 5.88 -15.87 30.66
N LYS A 561 6.58 -15.46 31.74
CA LYS A 561 6.12 -15.65 33.13
C LYS A 561 4.71 -15.09 33.38
N TRP A 562 4.32 -13.99 32.72
CA TRP A 562 2.95 -13.45 32.78
C TRP A 562 1.86 -14.39 32.24
N MET A 563 2.15 -15.25 31.27
CA MET A 563 1.19 -16.21 30.73
C MET A 563 0.96 -17.41 31.68
N GLN A 564 1.75 -17.51 32.77
CA GLN A 564 1.50 -18.44 33.88
C GLN A 564 0.63 -17.81 35.00
N ARG A 565 0.34 -16.51 34.94
CA ARG A 565 -0.47 -15.77 35.92
C ARG A 565 -1.96 -15.79 35.52
N GLU A 566 -2.82 -15.24 36.36
CA GLU A 566 -4.26 -15.10 36.06
C GLU A 566 -4.48 -14.26 34.79
N ILE A 567 -4.84 -14.92 33.69
CA ILE A 567 -5.18 -14.30 32.41
C ILE A 567 -6.66 -13.86 32.44
N PRO A 568 -7.01 -12.69 31.90
CA PRO A 568 -8.42 -12.29 31.79
C PRO A 568 -9.17 -13.19 30.79
N SER A 569 -10.43 -13.51 31.10
CA SER A 569 -11.28 -14.31 30.22
C SER A 569 -11.46 -13.64 28.86
N ALA A 570 -11.42 -14.44 27.78
CA ALA A 570 -11.72 -13.99 26.42
C ALA A 570 -13.09 -13.31 26.32
N ASN A 571 -13.17 -12.32 25.44
CA ASN A 571 -14.41 -11.66 25.01
C ASN A 571 -14.61 -11.88 23.50
N ILE A 572 -15.72 -11.40 22.94
CA ILE A 572 -16.01 -11.56 21.49
C ILE A 572 -14.88 -11.00 20.60
N GLU A 573 -14.20 -9.93 21.02
CA GLU A 573 -13.09 -9.35 20.28
C GLU A 573 -11.89 -10.31 20.18
N THR A 574 -11.58 -11.07 21.24
CA THR A 574 -10.55 -12.13 21.19
C THR A 574 -10.88 -13.17 20.11
N PHE A 575 -12.14 -13.62 20.06
CA PHE A 575 -12.62 -14.55 19.04
C PHE A 575 -12.58 -13.93 17.63
N SER A 576 -12.97 -12.67 17.47
CA SER A 576 -12.92 -11.98 16.18
C SER A 576 -11.48 -11.81 15.67
N ILE A 577 -10.51 -11.56 16.55
CA ILE A 577 -9.08 -11.45 16.17
C ILE A 577 -8.54 -12.79 15.68
N LEU A 578 -8.80 -13.88 16.43
CA LEU A 578 -8.40 -15.23 16.02
C LEU A 578 -9.10 -15.67 14.73
N LEU A 579 -10.40 -15.33 14.58
CA LEU A 579 -11.16 -15.62 13.37
C LEU A 579 -10.55 -14.91 12.15
N LEU A 580 -10.27 -13.61 12.26
CA LEU A 580 -9.64 -12.85 11.19
C LEU A 580 -8.29 -13.45 10.78
N HIS A 581 -7.52 -13.94 11.75
CA HIS A 581 -6.26 -14.62 11.50
C HIS A 581 -6.41 -15.92 10.71
N TYR A 582 -7.29 -16.84 11.16
CA TYR A 582 -7.50 -18.12 10.47
C TYR A 582 -8.20 -17.95 9.12
N THR A 583 -9.13 -17.00 8.98
CA THR A 583 -9.82 -16.70 7.71
C THR A 583 -8.91 -16.08 6.65
N ARG A 584 -7.81 -15.42 7.03
CA ARG A 584 -6.78 -14.94 6.08
C ARG A 584 -5.88 -16.05 5.57
N ARG A 585 -5.75 -17.15 6.33
CA ARG A 585 -4.98 -18.36 5.96
C ARG A 585 -5.83 -19.44 5.29
N SER A 586 -7.14 -19.23 5.19
CA SER A 586 -8.11 -20.23 4.72
C SER A 586 -8.06 -21.53 5.54
N ASP A 587 -7.78 -21.44 6.84
CA ASP A 587 -7.77 -22.60 7.74
C ASP A 587 -9.19 -22.89 8.25
N ASP A 588 -9.97 -23.55 7.40
CA ASP A 588 -11.37 -23.89 7.67
C ASP A 588 -11.57 -24.82 8.87
N GLY A 589 -10.56 -25.63 9.20
CA GLY A 589 -10.58 -26.51 10.37
C GLY A 589 -10.58 -25.70 11.66
N MET A 590 -9.63 -24.77 11.79
CA MET A 590 -9.52 -23.91 12.95
C MET A 590 -10.68 -22.92 13.07
N ILE A 591 -11.24 -22.43 11.95
CA ILE A 591 -12.44 -21.59 11.96
C ILE A 591 -13.63 -22.33 12.55
N LYS A 592 -13.91 -23.56 12.10
CA LYS A 592 -15.01 -24.38 12.64
C LYS A 592 -14.80 -24.70 14.12
N TYR A 593 -13.56 -25.00 14.51
CA TYR A 593 -13.21 -25.22 15.91
C TYR A 593 -13.45 -23.98 16.77
N LEU A 594 -13.01 -22.81 16.31
CA LEU A 594 -13.21 -21.53 17.02
C LEU A 594 -14.70 -21.18 17.17
N VAL A 595 -15.53 -21.43 16.15
CA VAL A 595 -16.98 -21.25 16.22
C VAL A 595 -17.62 -22.19 17.24
N LYS A 596 -17.17 -23.45 17.32
CA LYS A 596 -17.61 -24.38 18.37
C LYS A 596 -17.22 -23.86 19.76
N CYS A 597 -15.97 -23.43 19.94
CA CYS A 597 -15.49 -22.88 21.20
C CYS A 597 -16.23 -21.61 21.62
N LEU A 598 -16.73 -20.80 20.67
CA LEU A 598 -17.55 -19.63 20.97
C LEU A 598 -18.86 -20.02 21.68
N SER A 599 -19.49 -21.09 21.21
CA SER A 599 -20.68 -21.69 21.84
C SER A 599 -20.36 -22.25 23.23
N ASP A 600 -19.27 -23.00 23.37
CA ASP A 600 -18.81 -23.55 24.65
C ASP A 600 -18.47 -22.42 25.66
N ALA A 601 -17.95 -21.31 25.16
CA ALA A 601 -17.65 -20.09 25.92
C ALA A 601 -18.87 -19.20 26.18
N GLN A 602 -20.08 -19.62 25.77
CA GLN A 602 -21.35 -18.89 25.93
C GLN A 602 -21.24 -17.40 25.58
N ILE A 603 -20.48 -17.06 24.53
CA ILE A 603 -20.34 -15.69 24.04
C ILE A 603 -21.24 -15.53 22.83
N LYS A 604 -22.10 -14.51 22.87
CA LYS A 604 -22.96 -14.18 21.71
C LYS A 604 -22.10 -13.55 20.61
N PRO A 605 -22.14 -14.06 19.37
CA PRO A 605 -21.48 -13.43 18.24
C PRO A 605 -22.12 -12.06 17.94
N ASN A 606 -21.32 -11.13 17.41
CA ASN A 606 -21.76 -9.81 16.97
C ASN A 606 -21.61 -9.65 15.44
N SER A 607 -22.08 -8.53 14.89
CA SER A 607 -21.99 -8.22 13.47
C SER A 607 -20.55 -8.28 12.95
N TYR A 608 -19.59 -7.76 13.71
CA TYR A 608 -18.16 -7.82 13.35
C TYR A 608 -17.65 -9.26 13.16
N PHE A 609 -18.00 -10.19 14.06
CA PHE A 609 -17.66 -11.61 13.93
C PHE A 609 -18.32 -12.24 12.70
N MET A 610 -19.59 -11.92 12.47
CA MET A 610 -20.35 -12.36 11.29
C MET A 610 -19.71 -11.88 9.98
N ASN A 611 -19.33 -10.61 9.89
CA ASN A 611 -18.74 -10.01 8.70
C ASN A 611 -17.44 -10.71 8.30
N HIS A 612 -16.58 -11.11 9.24
CA HIS A 612 -15.36 -11.88 8.93
C HIS A 612 -15.64 -13.23 8.30
N ILE A 613 -16.71 -13.92 8.72
CA ILE A 613 -17.14 -15.18 8.11
C ILE A 613 -17.65 -14.92 6.69
N LEU A 614 -18.50 -13.90 6.51
CA LEU A 614 -19.04 -13.56 5.19
C LEU A 614 -17.94 -13.17 4.21
N TYR A 615 -16.98 -12.33 4.62
CA TYR A 615 -15.83 -11.96 3.79
C TYR A 615 -14.92 -13.16 3.48
N ALA A 616 -14.84 -14.15 4.37
CA ALA A 616 -14.09 -15.38 4.08
C ALA A 616 -14.76 -16.19 2.95
N GLU A 617 -16.09 -16.32 2.96
CA GLU A 617 -16.84 -16.97 1.88
C GLU A 617 -16.80 -16.15 0.58
N LEU A 618 -16.84 -14.82 0.68
CA LEU A 618 -16.71 -13.94 -0.48
C LEU A 618 -15.35 -14.13 -1.18
N ARG A 619 -14.27 -14.31 -0.41
CA ARG A 619 -12.94 -14.64 -0.96
C ARG A 619 -12.90 -15.99 -1.67
N LYS A 620 -13.69 -16.96 -1.23
CA LYS A 620 -13.87 -18.26 -1.89
C LYS A 620 -14.77 -18.17 -3.13
N GLN A 621 -15.46 -17.04 -3.33
CA GLN A 621 -16.46 -16.82 -4.38
C GLN A 621 -17.66 -17.78 -4.29
N ASP A 622 -17.96 -18.31 -3.10
CA ASP A 622 -19.12 -19.15 -2.86
C ASP A 622 -20.34 -18.31 -2.47
N ILE A 623 -21.11 -17.91 -3.48
CA ILE A 623 -22.28 -17.02 -3.35
C ILE A 623 -23.40 -17.70 -2.54
N GLY A 624 -23.63 -19.00 -2.77
CA GLY A 624 -24.69 -19.76 -2.10
C GLY A 624 -24.41 -19.92 -0.61
N SER A 625 -23.20 -20.37 -0.27
CA SER A 625 -22.82 -20.54 1.14
C SER A 625 -22.80 -19.22 1.90
N LEU A 626 -22.35 -18.13 1.26
CA LEU A 626 -22.37 -16.79 1.87
C LEU A 626 -23.79 -16.37 2.23
N TRP A 627 -24.73 -16.52 1.30
CA TRP A 627 -26.13 -16.15 1.53
C TRP A 627 -26.80 -17.01 2.60
N ASP A 628 -26.56 -18.32 2.60
CA ASP A 628 -27.11 -19.23 3.62
C ASP A 628 -26.58 -18.91 5.01
N LYS A 629 -25.28 -18.61 5.13
CA LYS A 629 -24.67 -18.18 6.39
C LYS A 629 -25.23 -16.85 6.85
N PHE A 630 -25.40 -15.89 5.95
CA PHE A 630 -26.03 -14.62 6.27
C PHE A 630 -27.43 -14.82 6.84
N ARG A 631 -28.32 -15.57 6.15
CA ARG A 631 -29.69 -15.85 6.63
C ARG A 631 -29.69 -16.54 8.00
N THR A 632 -28.85 -17.55 8.16
CA THR A 632 -28.76 -18.33 9.40
C THR A 632 -28.27 -17.46 10.57
N MET A 633 -27.24 -16.64 10.34
CA MET A 633 -26.64 -15.80 11.39
C MET A 633 -27.50 -14.57 11.73
N SER A 634 -28.13 -13.95 10.73
CA SER A 634 -29.04 -12.80 10.89
C SER A 634 -30.26 -13.09 11.76
N ALA A 635 -30.63 -14.36 11.95
CA ALA A 635 -31.68 -14.76 12.89
C ALA A 635 -31.34 -14.46 14.36
N SER A 636 -30.04 -14.40 14.69
CA SER A 636 -29.57 -14.20 16.08
C SER A 636 -28.67 -12.96 16.24
N ILE A 637 -28.06 -12.50 15.16
CA ILE A 637 -27.13 -11.37 15.13
C ILE A 637 -27.78 -10.24 14.33
N GLN A 638 -27.76 -9.03 14.87
CA GLN A 638 -28.19 -7.86 14.10
C GLN A 638 -27.11 -7.50 13.07
N PRO A 639 -27.43 -7.46 11.77
CA PRO A 639 -26.47 -7.03 10.75
C PRO A 639 -26.14 -5.54 10.92
N ASP A 640 -25.01 -5.11 10.36
CA ASP A 640 -24.60 -3.72 10.27
C ASP A 640 -24.35 -3.29 8.83
N LEU A 641 -23.96 -2.03 8.62
CA LEU A 641 -23.74 -1.50 7.27
C LEU A 641 -22.62 -2.25 6.52
N GLU A 642 -21.60 -2.69 7.25
CA GLU A 642 -20.50 -3.49 6.70
C GLU A 642 -20.99 -4.89 6.27
N THR A 643 -21.96 -5.48 6.99
CA THR A 643 -22.64 -6.70 6.53
C THR A 643 -23.26 -6.49 5.15
N PHE A 644 -23.99 -5.39 4.95
CA PHE A 644 -24.59 -5.07 3.66
C PHE A 644 -23.55 -4.73 2.60
N ALA A 645 -22.46 -4.05 2.94
CA ALA A 645 -21.35 -3.81 2.01
C ALA A 645 -20.78 -5.13 1.46
N CYS A 646 -20.58 -6.13 2.33
CA CYS A 646 -20.17 -7.48 1.93
C CYS A 646 -21.19 -8.16 1.01
N LEU A 647 -22.50 -8.03 1.30
CA LEU A 647 -23.56 -8.58 0.45
C LEU A 647 -23.61 -7.89 -0.92
N TRP A 648 -23.38 -6.58 -1.00
CA TRP A 648 -23.30 -5.86 -2.27
C TRP A 648 -22.04 -6.20 -3.07
N ASP A 649 -20.91 -6.47 -2.40
CA ASP A 649 -19.74 -7.04 -3.06
C ASP A 649 -19.99 -8.44 -3.61
N CYS A 650 -20.74 -9.27 -2.87
CA CYS A 650 -21.22 -10.56 -3.38
C CYS A 650 -22.17 -10.37 -4.58
N GLY A 651 -23.11 -9.43 -4.48
CA GLY A 651 -24.06 -9.08 -5.53
C GLY A 651 -23.37 -8.65 -6.83
N LYS A 652 -22.25 -7.94 -6.75
CA LYS A 652 -21.44 -7.61 -7.94
C LYS A 652 -20.93 -8.84 -8.69
N LEU A 653 -20.58 -9.91 -7.98
CA LEU A 653 -20.18 -11.17 -8.60
C LEU A 653 -21.39 -11.92 -9.19
N GLN A 654 -22.53 -11.89 -8.50
CA GLN A 654 -23.76 -12.57 -8.91
C GLN A 654 -24.44 -11.90 -10.12
N TYR A 655 -24.56 -10.57 -10.12
CA TYR A 655 -25.28 -9.81 -11.14
C TYR A 655 -24.45 -9.56 -12.41
N ASP A 656 -23.12 -9.75 -12.34
CA ASP A 656 -22.26 -9.75 -13.53
C ASP A 656 -22.45 -11.04 -14.33
N ARG A 657 -23.46 -11.03 -15.22
CA ARG A 657 -23.81 -12.16 -16.12
C ARG A 657 -22.66 -12.63 -17.01
N GLY A 658 -21.53 -11.91 -17.04
CA GLY A 658 -20.34 -12.28 -17.78
C GLY A 658 -19.37 -13.21 -17.04
N ARG A 659 -19.44 -13.34 -15.70
CA ARG A 659 -18.33 -13.91 -14.91
C ARG A 659 -18.47 -15.36 -14.44
N THR A 660 -19.62 -15.85 -13.94
CA THR A 660 -19.68 -17.18 -13.28
C THR A 660 -21.13 -17.71 -13.10
N THR A 661 -21.26 -18.93 -12.53
CA THR A 661 -22.52 -19.64 -12.23
C THR A 661 -23.52 -18.76 -11.48
N PHE A 662 -24.65 -18.48 -12.14
CA PHE A 662 -25.77 -17.77 -11.53
C PHE A 662 -26.44 -18.67 -10.46
N VAL A 663 -26.41 -18.23 -9.20
CA VAL A 663 -27.09 -18.93 -8.10
C VAL A 663 -28.52 -18.41 -7.97
N ALA A 664 -29.52 -19.23 -8.28
CA ALA A 664 -30.94 -18.80 -8.29
C ALA A 664 -31.44 -18.34 -6.90
N ASP A 665 -30.89 -18.88 -5.81
CA ASP A 665 -31.34 -18.62 -4.44
C ASP A 665 -30.85 -17.29 -3.86
N PHE A 666 -29.91 -16.61 -4.53
CA PHE A 666 -29.41 -15.29 -4.10
C PHE A 666 -30.44 -14.20 -4.45
N PRO A 667 -30.69 -13.22 -3.56
CA PRO A 667 -31.74 -12.22 -3.76
C PRO A 667 -31.50 -11.37 -5.01
N SER A 668 -32.59 -10.85 -5.59
CA SER A 668 -32.51 -9.82 -6.61
C SER A 668 -31.96 -8.51 -6.02
N ALA A 669 -31.44 -7.61 -6.86
CA ALA A 669 -30.92 -6.32 -6.38
C ALA A 669 -31.99 -5.51 -5.63
N ARG A 670 -33.25 -5.58 -6.08
CA ARG A 670 -34.40 -4.95 -5.40
C ARG A 670 -34.66 -5.57 -4.04
N SER A 671 -34.67 -6.90 -3.94
CA SER A 671 -34.92 -7.62 -2.70
C SER A 671 -33.81 -7.39 -1.66
N LEU A 672 -32.54 -7.37 -2.09
CA LEU A 672 -31.40 -7.07 -1.21
C LEU A 672 -31.45 -5.62 -0.70
N TYR A 673 -31.85 -4.68 -1.57
CA TYR A 673 -32.08 -3.29 -1.18
C TYR A 673 -33.23 -3.16 -0.17
N ALA A 674 -34.33 -3.86 -0.40
CA ALA A 674 -35.47 -3.88 0.51
C ALA A 674 -35.09 -4.41 1.90
N GLU A 675 -34.26 -5.45 1.97
CA GLU A 675 -33.76 -5.98 3.23
C GLU A 675 -32.87 -4.97 3.97
N MET A 676 -32.00 -4.26 3.25
CA MET A 676 -31.19 -3.17 3.82
C MET A 676 -32.07 -2.03 4.35
N MET A 677 -33.08 -1.60 3.61
CA MET A 677 -34.00 -0.53 4.04
C MET A 677 -34.90 -0.97 5.20
N GLN A 678 -35.31 -2.24 5.22
CA GLN A 678 -36.06 -2.81 6.35
C GLN A 678 -35.19 -2.89 7.61
N TRP A 679 -33.91 -3.25 7.48
CA TRP A 679 -32.97 -3.17 8.58
C TRP A 679 -32.81 -1.74 9.08
N TYR A 680 -32.56 -0.78 8.18
CA TYR A 680 -32.36 0.63 8.52
C TYR A 680 -33.57 1.24 9.24
N SER A 681 -34.79 0.96 8.79
CA SER A 681 -36.03 1.46 9.40
C SER A 681 -36.25 0.93 10.82
N ARG A 682 -35.81 -0.30 11.11
CA ARG A 682 -35.88 -0.93 12.44
C ARG A 682 -34.84 -0.37 13.43
N LEU A 683 -33.82 0.36 12.97
CA LEU A 683 -32.82 0.95 13.86
C LEU A 683 -33.43 2.08 14.73
N PRO A 684 -32.95 2.24 15.98
CA PRO A 684 -33.32 3.39 16.80
C PRO A 684 -32.79 4.70 16.18
N PRO A 685 -33.34 5.88 16.54
CA PRO A 685 -32.94 7.16 15.94
C PRO A 685 -31.43 7.42 16.01
N ARG A 686 -30.78 7.07 17.13
CA ARG A 686 -29.32 7.16 17.29
C ARG A 686 -28.57 6.21 16.36
N GLY A 687 -29.12 5.02 16.11
CA GLY A 687 -28.53 4.04 15.19
C GLY A 687 -28.66 4.47 13.73
N ARG A 688 -29.77 5.10 13.35
CA ARG A 688 -29.95 5.70 12.02
C ARG A 688 -28.97 6.83 11.75
N ALA A 689 -28.79 7.73 12.72
CA ALA A 689 -27.81 8.82 12.60
C ALA A 689 -26.37 8.29 12.48
N ALA A 690 -26.02 7.26 13.26
CA ALA A 690 -24.71 6.62 13.15
C ALA A 690 -24.53 5.92 11.79
N ALA A 691 -25.53 5.19 11.31
CA ALA A 691 -25.50 4.54 10.00
C ALA A 691 -25.39 5.57 8.86
N GLN A 692 -26.05 6.74 8.98
CA GLN A 692 -25.91 7.85 8.02
C GLN A 692 -24.49 8.44 8.03
N GLU A 693 -23.87 8.64 9.20
CA GLU A 693 -22.48 9.14 9.29
C GLU A 693 -21.46 8.11 8.77
N GLU A 694 -21.75 6.83 8.98
CA GLU A 694 -20.88 5.72 8.56
C GLU A 694 -21.01 5.41 7.06
N PHE A 695 -22.16 5.68 6.44
CA PHE A 695 -22.43 5.45 5.03
C PHE A 695 -21.41 6.14 4.12
N SER A 696 -20.83 5.38 3.21
CA SER A 696 -19.73 5.84 2.37
C SER A 696 -20.15 6.00 0.91
N LYS A 697 -19.44 6.88 0.20
CA LYS A 697 -19.64 7.08 -1.24
C LYS A 697 -19.32 5.82 -2.05
N GLU A 698 -18.39 5.02 -1.57
CA GLU A 698 -18.04 3.74 -2.20
C GLU A 698 -19.22 2.77 -2.13
N LEU A 699 -19.91 2.69 -0.99
CA LEU A 699 -21.09 1.85 -0.83
C LEU A 699 -22.24 2.34 -1.72
N TYR A 700 -22.47 3.66 -1.78
CA TYR A 700 -23.41 4.27 -2.74
C TYR A 700 -23.14 3.80 -4.18
N ASN A 701 -21.91 4.01 -4.66
CA ASN A 701 -21.50 3.64 -6.00
C ASN A 701 -21.59 2.13 -6.25
N GLN A 702 -21.31 1.31 -5.24
CA GLN A 702 -21.42 -0.15 -5.32
C GLN A 702 -22.88 -0.60 -5.48
N ILE A 703 -23.81 -0.03 -4.71
CA ILE A 703 -25.25 -0.31 -4.82
C ILE A 703 -25.73 0.03 -6.22
N ILE A 704 -25.45 1.24 -6.70
CA ILE A 704 -25.85 1.68 -8.05
C ILE A 704 -25.23 0.77 -9.11
N ARG A 705 -23.94 0.43 -8.98
CA ARG A 705 -23.27 -0.53 -9.88
C ARG A 705 -23.97 -1.88 -9.93
N CYS A 706 -24.46 -2.40 -8.81
CA CYS A 706 -25.21 -3.66 -8.77
C CYS A 706 -26.54 -3.57 -9.54
N PHE A 707 -27.29 -2.49 -9.41
CA PHE A 707 -28.50 -2.23 -10.23
C PHE A 707 -28.16 -2.06 -11.72
N CYS A 708 -27.04 -1.38 -12.03
CA CYS A 708 -26.54 -1.26 -13.39
C CYS A 708 -26.15 -2.62 -14.01
N LEU A 709 -25.59 -3.54 -13.20
CA LEU A 709 -25.23 -4.89 -13.61
C LEU A 709 -26.45 -5.79 -13.80
N SER A 710 -27.48 -5.66 -12.94
CA SER A 710 -28.74 -6.40 -13.08
C SER A 710 -29.60 -5.95 -14.27
N LYS A 711 -29.25 -4.82 -14.90
CA LYS A 711 -29.97 -4.15 -16.00
C LYS A 711 -31.37 -3.66 -15.60
N ASP A 712 -31.52 -3.26 -14.35
CA ASP A 712 -32.81 -2.83 -13.78
C ASP A 712 -32.91 -1.30 -13.76
N LEU A 713 -33.54 -0.70 -14.78
CA LEU A 713 -33.65 0.75 -14.92
C LEU A 713 -34.53 1.38 -13.84
N SER A 714 -35.71 0.81 -13.58
CA SER A 714 -36.62 1.34 -12.55
C SER A 714 -36.03 1.21 -11.15
N GLY A 715 -35.38 0.08 -10.84
CA GLY A 715 -34.67 -0.08 -9.57
C GLY A 715 -33.50 0.92 -9.41
N THR A 716 -32.77 1.20 -10.50
CA THR A 716 -31.69 2.21 -10.48
C THR A 716 -32.25 3.60 -10.15
N LEU A 717 -33.33 4.01 -10.82
CA LEU A 717 -33.97 5.31 -10.60
C LEU A 717 -34.41 5.48 -9.14
N ILE A 718 -35.10 4.48 -8.59
CA ILE A 718 -35.60 4.51 -7.21
C ILE A 718 -34.45 4.50 -6.21
N ALA A 719 -33.39 3.73 -6.46
CA ALA A 719 -32.21 3.71 -5.62
C ALA A 719 -31.55 5.10 -5.53
N LEU A 720 -31.46 5.86 -6.63
CA LEU A 720 -30.87 7.20 -6.65
C LEU A 720 -31.65 8.17 -5.74
N TYR A 721 -32.98 8.21 -5.87
CA TYR A 721 -33.81 9.08 -5.03
C TYR A 721 -33.84 8.64 -3.57
N SER A 722 -33.98 7.33 -3.32
CA SER A 722 -34.04 6.76 -1.97
C SER A 722 -32.74 6.97 -1.19
N LEU A 723 -31.58 6.78 -1.84
CA LEU A 723 -30.28 7.00 -1.22
C LEU A 723 -30.01 8.48 -0.96
N ARG A 724 -30.53 9.38 -1.81
CA ARG A 724 -30.48 10.82 -1.53
C ARG A 724 -31.33 11.21 -0.33
N SER A 725 -32.59 10.78 -0.29
CA SER A 725 -33.51 11.15 0.81
C SER A 725 -33.08 10.56 2.15
N THR A 726 -32.52 9.34 2.14
CA THR A 726 -32.18 8.61 3.36
C THR A 726 -30.75 8.87 3.85
N PHE A 727 -29.78 8.97 2.93
CA PHE A 727 -28.35 9.08 3.27
C PHE A 727 -27.68 10.37 2.78
N GLY A 728 -28.39 11.22 2.02
CA GLY A 728 -27.86 12.49 1.53
C GLY A 728 -26.84 12.37 0.40
N PHE A 729 -26.73 11.22 -0.25
CA PHE A 729 -25.80 11.03 -1.38
C PHE A 729 -26.48 11.29 -2.72
N SER A 730 -25.80 12.05 -3.56
CA SER A 730 -26.21 12.44 -4.91
C SER A 730 -25.30 11.81 -5.98
N PRO A 731 -25.77 11.71 -7.24
CA PRO A 731 -24.99 11.10 -8.30
C PRO A 731 -23.80 11.99 -8.68
N ASP A 732 -22.63 11.39 -8.84
CA ASP A 732 -21.41 12.04 -9.32
C ASP A 732 -21.04 11.58 -10.75
N ASP A 733 -19.94 12.08 -11.30
CA ASP A 733 -19.45 11.68 -12.62
C ASP A 733 -19.20 10.18 -12.74
N VAL A 734 -18.83 9.51 -11.63
CA VAL A 734 -18.62 8.06 -11.59
C VAL A 734 -19.97 7.34 -11.72
N THR A 735 -20.98 7.79 -10.98
CA THR A 735 -22.36 7.30 -11.03
C THR A 735 -22.97 7.49 -12.42
N ALA A 736 -22.77 8.67 -13.01
CA ALA A 736 -23.22 8.98 -14.37
C ALA A 736 -22.61 8.00 -15.38
N ARG A 737 -21.29 7.75 -15.32
CA ARG A 737 -20.62 6.75 -16.17
C ARG A 737 -21.20 5.34 -15.97
N LEU A 738 -21.53 4.94 -14.74
CA LEU A 738 -22.15 3.64 -14.47
C LEU A 738 -23.53 3.51 -15.14
N ILE A 739 -24.35 4.56 -15.06
CA ILE A 739 -25.68 4.62 -15.67
C ILE A 739 -25.56 4.61 -17.21
N ILE A 740 -24.67 5.42 -17.77
CA ILE A 740 -24.41 5.44 -19.22
C ILE A 740 -24.01 4.04 -19.72
N LEU A 741 -23.13 3.36 -18.98
CA LEU A 741 -22.73 1.99 -19.30
C LEU A 741 -23.88 0.98 -19.15
N GLN A 742 -24.79 1.14 -18.19
CA GLN A 742 -26.01 0.32 -18.08
C GLN A 742 -26.86 0.44 -19.34
N VAL A 743 -27.13 1.68 -19.77
CA VAL A 743 -27.95 1.98 -20.94
C VAL A 743 -27.30 1.41 -22.20
N ALA A 744 -26.00 1.63 -22.38
CA ALA A 744 -25.26 1.09 -23.52
C ALA A 744 -25.29 -0.45 -23.57
N ARG A 745 -25.38 -1.14 -22.43
CA ARG A 745 -25.51 -2.61 -22.33
C ARG A 745 -26.92 -3.13 -22.65
N MET A 746 -27.91 -2.26 -22.73
CA MET A 746 -29.29 -2.62 -23.04
C MET A 746 -29.58 -2.60 -24.53
N ALA A 747 -28.86 -1.78 -25.31
CA ALA A 747 -29.03 -1.61 -26.76
C ALA A 747 -28.71 -2.85 -27.64
N GLY A 748 -28.54 -4.02 -27.03
CA GLY A 748 -28.35 -5.29 -27.72
C GLY A 748 -26.95 -5.47 -28.30
N VAL A 749 -26.41 -6.68 -28.18
CA VAL A 749 -25.23 -7.13 -28.91
C VAL A 749 -25.66 -8.41 -29.64
N SER A 750 -25.21 -8.62 -30.89
CA SER A 750 -25.62 -9.77 -31.71
C SER A 750 -25.48 -11.09 -30.93
N PRO A 751 -26.44 -12.03 -31.01
CA PRO A 751 -26.39 -13.30 -30.26
C PRO A 751 -25.12 -14.12 -30.51
N ASP A 752 -24.44 -13.92 -31.64
CA ASP A 752 -23.18 -14.60 -31.99
C ASP A 752 -21.92 -13.96 -31.37
N THR A 753 -22.06 -12.94 -30.50
CA THR A 753 -20.90 -12.22 -29.96
C THR A 753 -20.24 -13.00 -28.81
N PRO A 754 -18.93 -13.32 -28.88
CA PRO A 754 -18.25 -14.10 -27.85
C PRO A 754 -18.36 -13.48 -26.46
N LYS A 755 -18.59 -14.30 -25.43
CA LYS A 755 -18.69 -13.87 -24.01
C LYS A 755 -17.51 -13.00 -23.55
N ARG A 756 -16.33 -13.17 -24.16
CA ARG A 756 -15.12 -12.36 -23.87
C ARG A 756 -15.21 -10.93 -24.42
N ARG A 757 -15.83 -10.71 -25.59
CA ARG A 757 -16.05 -9.38 -26.19
C ARG A 757 -17.18 -8.61 -25.49
N LEU A 758 -18.20 -9.31 -24.98
CA LEU A 758 -19.26 -8.73 -24.13
C LEU A 758 -18.74 -8.13 -22.80
N ARG A 759 -17.56 -8.58 -22.32
CA ARG A 759 -16.96 -8.12 -21.05
C ARG A 759 -16.26 -6.77 -21.15
N ARG A 760 -15.85 -6.33 -22.35
CA ARG A 760 -15.16 -5.06 -22.59
C ARG A 760 -15.98 -4.20 -23.56
N LEU A 761 -17.07 -3.58 -23.06
CA LEU A 761 -17.91 -2.68 -23.88
C LEU A 761 -17.15 -1.45 -24.44
N SER A 762 -15.98 -1.10 -23.95
CA SER A 762 -15.15 -0.07 -24.60
C SER A 762 -14.40 -0.59 -25.83
N THR A 763 -14.44 -1.88 -26.13
CA THR A 763 -13.66 -2.51 -27.23
C THR A 763 -14.50 -2.95 -28.41
N THR A 764 -15.82 -3.12 -28.26
CA THR A 764 -16.70 -3.40 -29.40
C THR A 764 -17.13 -2.09 -30.08
N PRO A 765 -17.06 -1.98 -31.42
CA PRO A 765 -17.37 -0.73 -32.13
C PRO A 765 -18.81 -0.26 -31.89
N LYS A 766 -19.78 -1.19 -31.97
CA LYS A 766 -21.21 -0.89 -31.69
C LYS A 766 -21.48 -0.37 -30.28
N SER A 767 -20.73 -0.80 -29.27
CA SER A 767 -20.93 -0.28 -27.92
C SER A 767 -20.23 1.06 -27.69
N LYS A 768 -19.13 1.37 -28.40
CA LYS A 768 -18.58 2.74 -28.43
C LYS A 768 -19.59 3.70 -29.07
N GLU A 769 -20.22 3.30 -30.16
CA GLU A 769 -21.31 4.05 -30.80
C GLU A 769 -22.47 4.25 -29.83
N ASN A 770 -22.97 3.19 -29.18
CA ASN A 770 -24.03 3.30 -28.18
C ASN A 770 -23.64 4.22 -27.02
N ILE A 771 -22.41 4.16 -26.51
CA ILE A 771 -21.92 5.07 -25.47
C ILE A 771 -21.91 6.51 -25.98
N SER A 772 -21.45 6.75 -27.21
CA SER A 772 -21.45 8.10 -27.82
C SER A 772 -22.86 8.66 -28.00
N HIS A 773 -23.83 7.83 -28.40
CA HIS A 773 -25.23 8.22 -28.51
C HIS A 773 -25.83 8.57 -27.15
N VAL A 774 -25.53 7.80 -26.12
CA VAL A 774 -26.01 8.08 -24.75
C VAL A 774 -25.35 9.34 -24.19
N ASN A 775 -24.05 9.55 -24.41
CA ASN A 775 -23.36 10.79 -24.02
C ASN A 775 -23.99 12.02 -24.68
N ARG A 776 -24.28 11.94 -25.99
CA ARG A 776 -24.97 13.01 -26.72
C ARG A 776 -26.37 13.29 -26.15
N LEU A 777 -27.10 12.26 -25.72
CA LEU A 777 -28.40 12.46 -25.04
C LEU A 777 -28.23 13.16 -23.70
N VAL A 778 -27.19 12.81 -22.92
CA VAL A 778 -26.88 13.48 -21.64
C VAL A 778 -26.50 14.94 -21.87
N GLU A 779 -25.71 15.24 -22.90
CA GLU A 779 -25.36 16.62 -23.30
C GLU A 779 -26.61 17.43 -23.68
N ILE A 780 -27.52 16.87 -24.49
CA ILE A 780 -28.77 17.55 -24.85
C ILE A 780 -29.62 17.83 -23.60
N LEU A 781 -29.70 16.87 -22.67
CA LEU A 781 -30.45 17.05 -21.42
C LEU A 781 -29.80 18.11 -20.52
N SER A 782 -28.47 18.13 -20.42
CA SER A 782 -27.77 19.12 -19.63
C SER A 782 -27.91 20.52 -20.23
N GLU A 783 -27.79 20.69 -21.54
CA GLU A 783 -28.00 21.95 -22.25
C GLU A 783 -29.42 22.50 -22.06
N ARG A 784 -30.44 21.65 -22.19
CA ARG A 784 -31.85 22.03 -21.98
C ARG A 784 -32.09 22.56 -20.57
N LYS A 785 -31.58 21.85 -19.58
CA LYS A 785 -31.74 22.22 -18.18
C LYS A 785 -30.91 23.47 -17.84
N VAL A 786 -29.74 23.69 -18.48
CA VAL A 786 -28.91 24.90 -18.27
C VAL A 786 -29.64 26.11 -18.87
N SER A 787 -30.25 25.92 -20.04
CA SER A 787 -31.10 26.94 -20.68
C SER A 787 -32.30 27.32 -19.80
N ALA A 788 -32.93 26.34 -19.14
CA ALA A 788 -34.01 26.58 -18.19
C ALA A 788 -33.56 27.35 -16.93
N LEU A 789 -32.33 27.11 -16.46
CA LEU A 789 -31.73 27.88 -15.36
C LEU A 789 -31.37 29.30 -15.77
N GLN A 790 -30.81 29.49 -16.97
CA GLN A 790 -30.50 30.80 -17.53
C GLN A 790 -31.77 31.64 -17.75
N ALA A 791 -32.86 31.02 -18.19
CA ALA A 791 -34.17 31.67 -18.31
C ALA A 791 -34.72 32.18 -16.95
N ARG A 792 -34.27 31.58 -15.84
CA ARG A 792 -34.56 32.01 -14.46
C ARG A 792 -33.50 32.96 -13.89
N GLY A 793 -32.50 33.36 -14.68
CA GLY A 793 -31.43 34.28 -14.29
C GLY A 793 -30.33 33.68 -13.41
N LEU A 794 -30.22 32.34 -13.34
CA LEU A 794 -29.22 31.63 -12.53
C LEU A 794 -28.19 30.93 -13.44
N THR A 795 -26.92 30.91 -13.04
CA THR A 795 -25.85 30.19 -13.74
C THR A 795 -25.35 29.00 -12.93
N LEU A 796 -24.85 27.95 -13.60
CA LEU A 796 -24.39 26.72 -12.93
C LEU A 796 -23.31 27.00 -11.87
N GLU A 797 -22.45 28.00 -12.12
CA GLU A 797 -21.37 28.43 -11.23
C GLU A 797 -21.84 29.24 -10.01
N THR A 798 -23.03 29.85 -10.09
CA THR A 798 -23.63 30.59 -8.97
C THR A 798 -24.50 29.75 -8.05
N LEU A 799 -24.85 28.52 -8.46
CA LEU A 799 -25.67 27.61 -7.65
C LEU A 799 -24.93 27.09 -6.43
N GLU A 800 -25.66 26.89 -5.33
CA GLU A 800 -25.13 26.20 -4.16
C GLU A 800 -24.77 24.74 -4.50
N PRO A 801 -23.77 24.14 -3.82
CA PRO A 801 -23.37 22.75 -4.06
C PRO A 801 -24.54 21.75 -4.01
N GLN A 802 -25.50 21.94 -3.10
CA GLN A 802 -26.68 21.06 -2.96
C GLN A 802 -27.63 21.15 -4.16
N GLU A 803 -27.74 22.33 -4.78
CA GLU A 803 -28.57 22.55 -5.96
C GLU A 803 -27.93 21.94 -7.20
N ARG A 804 -26.60 22.00 -7.33
CA ARG A 804 -25.86 21.30 -8.39
C ARG A 804 -26.03 19.78 -8.30
N GLU A 805 -26.01 19.25 -7.08
CA GLU A 805 -26.29 17.84 -6.81
C GLU A 805 -27.75 17.44 -7.10
N GLN A 806 -28.73 18.34 -6.90
CA GLN A 806 -30.11 18.16 -7.36
C GLN A 806 -30.17 18.06 -8.87
N TYR A 807 -29.52 18.99 -9.53
CA TYR A 807 -29.50 19.07 -10.97
C TYR A 807 -28.87 17.83 -11.64
N GLN A 808 -27.76 17.32 -11.09
CA GLN A 808 -27.14 16.08 -11.57
C GLN A 808 -28.06 14.86 -11.37
N LEU A 809 -28.80 14.79 -10.26
CA LEU A 809 -29.81 13.76 -10.06
C LEU A 809 -30.90 13.83 -11.12
N ASP A 810 -31.45 15.01 -11.36
CA ASP A 810 -32.56 15.22 -12.30
C ASP A 810 -32.17 14.82 -13.73
N ILE A 811 -30.95 15.16 -14.18
CA ILE A 811 -30.47 14.76 -15.52
C ILE A 811 -30.38 13.24 -15.65
N MET A 812 -29.85 12.56 -14.62
CA MET A 812 -29.72 11.09 -14.64
C MET A 812 -31.09 10.40 -14.58
N THR A 813 -32.05 10.95 -13.83
CA THR A 813 -33.40 10.40 -13.73
C THR A 813 -34.20 10.63 -15.00
N ASP A 814 -34.06 11.81 -15.63
CA ASP A 814 -34.68 12.12 -16.93
C ASP A 814 -34.14 11.19 -18.02
N LEU A 815 -32.81 10.94 -18.03
CA LEU A 815 -32.20 9.96 -18.93
C LEU A 815 -32.84 8.58 -18.77
N LEU A 816 -32.93 8.07 -17.54
CA LEU A 816 -33.51 6.77 -17.24
C LEU A 816 -34.98 6.68 -17.66
N ARG A 817 -35.79 7.71 -17.36
CA ARG A 817 -37.20 7.80 -17.77
C ARG A 817 -37.38 7.81 -19.29
N ILE A 818 -36.57 8.58 -20.02
CA ILE A 818 -36.61 8.63 -21.49
C ILE A 818 -36.31 7.25 -22.10
N ILE A 819 -35.34 6.54 -21.54
CA ILE A 819 -34.96 5.21 -22.05
C ILE A 819 -36.02 4.17 -21.72
N MET A 820 -36.63 4.23 -20.53
CA MET A 820 -37.77 3.40 -20.18
C MET A 820 -38.96 3.66 -21.11
N GLY A 821 -39.27 4.92 -21.42
CA GLY A 821 -40.31 5.30 -22.37
C GLY A 821 -40.03 4.89 -23.81
N ARG A 822 -38.76 4.73 -24.20
CA ARG A 822 -38.40 4.16 -25.52
C ARG A 822 -38.45 2.63 -25.55
N ALA A 823 -38.26 1.98 -24.40
CA ALA A 823 -38.32 0.52 -24.27
C ALA A 823 -39.74 0.00 -24.06
N ALA A 824 -40.61 0.79 -23.42
CA ALA A 824 -42.03 0.50 -23.24
C ALA A 824 -42.86 1.17 -24.34
N THR A 825 -43.80 0.44 -24.95
CA THR A 825 -44.67 0.97 -26.01
C THR A 825 -45.75 1.95 -25.52
N GLU A 826 -45.93 2.12 -24.20
CA GLU A 826 -46.95 2.97 -23.57
C GLU A 826 -46.39 3.68 -22.32
N SER A 827 -46.58 5.01 -22.21
CA SER A 827 -46.05 5.84 -21.10
C SER A 827 -46.67 5.51 -19.72
N SER A 828 -47.93 5.07 -19.67
CA SER A 828 -48.59 4.65 -18.42
C SER A 828 -47.92 3.44 -17.78
N ARG A 829 -47.38 2.53 -18.59
CA ARG A 829 -46.66 1.34 -18.10
C ARG A 829 -45.33 1.67 -17.43
N VAL A 830 -44.74 2.82 -17.74
CA VAL A 830 -43.45 3.24 -17.15
C VAL A 830 -43.65 3.63 -15.69
N GLU A 831 -44.67 4.44 -15.39
CA GLU A 831 -44.97 4.83 -14.02
C GLU A 831 -45.45 3.65 -13.17
N ASP A 832 -46.25 2.73 -13.74
CA ASP A 832 -46.63 1.49 -13.07
C ASP A 832 -45.41 0.60 -12.74
N GLN A 833 -44.43 0.52 -13.65
CA GLN A 833 -43.17 -0.21 -13.41
C GLN A 833 -42.30 0.45 -12.35
N ILE A 834 -42.32 1.78 -12.25
CA ILE A 834 -41.62 2.52 -11.19
C ILE A 834 -42.32 2.30 -9.85
N ALA A 835 -43.65 2.41 -9.80
CA ALA A 835 -44.42 2.17 -8.58
C ALA A 835 -44.23 0.74 -8.05
N SER A 836 -44.32 -0.26 -8.92
CA SER A 836 -44.07 -1.66 -8.56
C SER A 836 -42.64 -1.88 -8.05
N ALA A 837 -41.63 -1.27 -8.68
CA ALA A 837 -40.25 -1.37 -8.21
C ALA A 837 -40.04 -0.67 -6.85
N ALA A 838 -40.77 0.41 -6.56
CA ALA A 838 -40.70 1.11 -5.27
C ALA A 838 -41.27 0.25 -4.13
N GLU A 839 -42.38 -0.44 -4.39
CA GLU A 839 -42.98 -1.41 -3.48
C GLU A 839 -42.03 -2.59 -3.20
N GLU A 840 -41.45 -3.18 -4.25
CA GLU A 840 -40.48 -4.28 -4.12
C GLU A 840 -39.23 -3.89 -3.34
N MET A 841 -38.79 -2.63 -3.46
CA MET A 841 -37.63 -2.07 -2.74
C MET A 841 -37.98 -1.59 -1.32
N ASN A 842 -39.24 -1.67 -0.90
CA ASN A 842 -39.75 -1.19 0.38
C ASN A 842 -39.46 0.31 0.63
N VAL A 843 -39.57 1.11 -0.43
CA VAL A 843 -39.37 2.56 -0.42
C VAL A 843 -40.72 3.23 -0.73
N LEU A 844 -41.49 3.54 0.31
CA LEU A 844 -42.79 4.22 0.18
C LEU A 844 -42.63 5.73 0.46
N GLY A 845 -43.17 6.58 -0.42
CA GLY A 845 -43.27 8.03 -0.20
C GLY A 845 -42.07 8.87 -0.66
N VAL A 846 -41.22 8.36 -1.55
CA VAL A 846 -40.25 9.20 -2.26
C VAL A 846 -41.01 10.03 -3.29
N ASN A 847 -41.01 11.35 -3.13
CA ASN A 847 -41.53 12.29 -4.13
C ASN A 847 -40.64 12.18 -5.39
N LEU A 848 -41.07 11.35 -6.32
CA LEU A 848 -40.62 11.39 -7.69
C LEU A 848 -41.28 12.63 -8.29
N GLU A 849 -40.60 13.78 -8.30
CA GLU A 849 -41.13 14.97 -8.95
C GLU A 849 -41.53 14.67 -10.41
N SER A 850 -42.52 15.45 -10.87
CA SER A 850 -43.56 15.14 -11.86
C SER A 850 -43.11 14.56 -13.21
N SER A 851 -44.11 13.94 -13.83
CA SER A 851 -44.11 13.21 -15.10
C SER A 851 -43.50 13.98 -16.27
N LEU A 852 -43.15 13.23 -17.32
CA LEU A 852 -42.77 13.74 -18.64
C LEU A 852 -43.78 14.73 -19.26
N GLU A 853 -44.99 14.87 -18.72
CA GLU A 853 -46.07 15.70 -19.27
C GLU A 853 -45.81 17.21 -19.13
N ASP A 854 -44.99 17.68 -18.18
CA ASP A 854 -44.59 19.09 -18.12
C ASP A 854 -43.58 19.47 -19.22
N ASN A 855 -42.96 18.49 -19.89
CA ASN A 855 -42.05 18.72 -21.01
C ASN A 855 -42.75 18.69 -22.39
N ASP A 856 -43.99 18.22 -22.48
CA ASP A 856 -44.79 18.25 -23.72
C ASP A 856 -45.43 19.62 -23.98
N LEU A 857 -45.35 20.55 -23.01
CA LEU A 857 -45.77 21.95 -23.19
C LEU A 857 -44.73 22.84 -23.89
N LEU A 858 -43.58 22.29 -24.29
CA LEU A 858 -42.52 22.99 -25.03
C LEU A 858 -41.94 22.13 -26.17
N LEU A 859 -42.83 21.47 -26.93
CA LEU A 859 -42.51 20.90 -28.25
C LEU A 859 -42.87 21.87 -29.38
#